data_AF-A0A7X9DY77-F1
#
_entry.id   AF-A0A7X9DY77-F1
#
_cell.length_a   1.000
_cell.length_b   1.000
_cell.length_c   1.000
_cell.angle_alpha   90.00
_cell.angle_beta   90.00
_cell.angle_gamma   90.00
#
_symmetry.space_group_name_H-M   'P 1'
#
loop_
_entity.id
_entity.type
_entity.pdbx_description
1 polymer ?
#
loop_
_entity_poly.entity_id
_entity_poly.type
_entity_poly.pdbx_seq_one_letter_code
_entity_poly.pdbx_strand_id
1 'polypeptide(L)'
;MFVFLSGLLLLSVPAGADELDDVQSAIRRAGARWKAGPTSMSGLSLEEKRRRLGAAPGPVPPGVPRFTSPKGLRLPAALDWRQNGGDFVTPVRDQGGCGSCWAFGATAVFESAYLIQAGTPGVDFDRSEQDVVSCSEAGGCQGGFVEGALAFMQKTGIVDEACFPYAAQDLPCAQKCSDWATRAIPIHGFFYAGSDVSSLQAALQQAPLTFGFTVYEDFYWYQGGVYEHVSGEPTGYHLVELVGYDDADQAWICKNSWGPGWGELGFFRIRYNDIGSGGSVYGIQLNRAPVFDPLYTRTTRAGEELRFSVVARDPDGDGVRYGMEAPPELIGAAFDGDSGEFVWTPPAGSEGMYRVRFTATDRWDPPASSEGWVWVSVCSSPCDDGNFCTDDTCPGGVCQHDFNNAIACPDDGNPCSDDACRDGSCYFLLPDGEACDDDGSECTTDECRSGACIHPPLPDGTLCQDDWLQCTEDACRSGWCSHAPLPDDTPCDDKRQCNGADRCVLGECLGTLPPECIDGLDCTRDDCDDYPVRIEPCDEPFEDISRQGVDIGLFGDDITIGPVEIGFEWVFPLSSEPVQRVFVSVNGAITADGVEPGPKNLCLPNEASPVRLLAVYWDDLFCAAEEGCRVLVAREGAAPTRRLVVQWHRARPLDNPTAWLDFEAILREGGGLDYRYLRLAGDAGRSATVGLTGDDPWNALSWSCEGHLSDGLSLRYADAGPVCIRKTEPGTCAIDGACWLEGEPNPGNICLRCLPWLEPFHWSSDEGAPCDDGLSCTREDSCRSGACRGDPPKECDDLLECTEDGCRDGDPIECTHRLLEGYCLIDGVCHLWGAPHPTDPCLVCRPDQAAQAWSPADGNGCDDGDNCTFKDICQGGICRGISYSCNAGPCLSAAECDGTGLCALTFHPAGTPCEKPLCLEGVLYGGAECDGAGTCLPFGLSSCQPYACADEHACASSCLNDNECDPRGFCETSSGECRERKPDGDICSSERECLSGVCSGGWCCPRGADCCSVAEDCPAQYQADPVCHDPGRCQGSRRDARCNADHQCESVWLDDDSACDGFIRFPCPGGGEQSCDGEAEQTDRTCLEQCLGDGDCDDGSCVQGLCLPGVETGSGCGCGSVGGSGLGSLFLGAVLLLCLCRRYRSSGMKP
;
A
#
# COMPACT_ATOMS: atom_id res chain seq x y z
N MET A 1 -6.55 -8.41 90.07
CA MET A 1 -5.08 -8.41 89.94
C MET A 1 -4.76 -9.03 88.60
N PHE A 2 -3.82 -8.43 87.85
CA PHE A 2 -3.53 -8.67 86.44
C PHE A 2 -4.60 -8.22 85.43
N VAL A 3 -4.09 -7.51 84.41
CA VAL A 3 -4.78 -6.85 83.30
C VAL A 3 -4.08 -7.36 82.04
N PHE A 4 -4.84 -7.69 80.99
CA PHE A 4 -4.28 -8.05 79.69
C PHE A 4 -3.79 -6.80 78.96
N LEU A 5 -2.60 -6.88 78.35
CA LEU A 5 -2.08 -5.85 77.47
C LEU A 5 -1.38 -6.52 76.29
N SER A 6 -2.00 -6.44 75.12
CA SER A 6 -1.48 -6.90 73.84
C SER A 6 -0.48 -5.88 73.29
N GLY A 7 0.77 -6.30 73.08
CA GLY A 7 1.80 -5.49 72.41
C GLY A 7 1.97 -5.89 70.96
N LEU A 8 1.93 -4.91 70.04
CA LEU A 8 2.24 -5.11 68.62
C LEU A 8 3.71 -5.53 68.44
N LEU A 9 3.97 -6.51 67.57
CA LEU A 9 5.22 -6.56 66.83
C LEU A 9 5.13 -5.53 65.70
N LEU A 10 5.92 -4.46 65.79
CA LEU A 10 6.27 -3.66 64.62
C LEU A 10 7.40 -4.39 63.89
N LEU A 11 7.08 -5.03 62.77
CA LEU A 11 8.07 -5.41 61.78
C LEU A 11 8.64 -4.13 61.17
N SER A 12 9.96 -3.95 61.21
CA SER A 12 10.63 -2.85 60.54
C SER A 12 10.61 -3.09 59.03
N VAL A 13 9.70 -2.41 58.33
CA VAL A 13 9.72 -2.29 56.87
C VAL A 13 11.05 -1.62 56.45
N PRO A 14 11.78 -2.14 55.45
CA PRO A 14 12.98 -1.48 54.97
C PRO A 14 12.62 -0.14 54.31
N ALA A 15 13.40 0.91 54.59
CA ALA A 15 13.04 2.32 54.35
C ALA A 15 13.00 2.78 52.87
N GLY A 16 12.82 1.85 51.92
CA GLY A 16 12.59 2.11 50.49
C GLY A 16 11.58 1.15 49.85
N ALA A 17 10.87 0.34 50.63
CA ALA A 17 9.77 -0.48 50.10
C ALA A 17 8.58 0.41 49.67
N ASP A 18 8.18 1.35 50.52
CA ASP A 18 7.09 2.28 50.25
C ASP A 18 7.39 3.15 49.00
N GLU A 19 8.62 3.65 48.85
CA GLU A 19 9.08 4.43 47.68
C GLU A 19 9.02 3.60 46.38
N LEU A 20 9.45 2.34 46.42
CA LEU A 20 9.37 1.44 45.28
C LEU A 20 7.91 1.10 44.90
N ASP A 21 7.04 0.86 45.89
CA ASP A 21 5.63 0.59 45.67
C ASP A 21 4.92 1.81 45.04
N ASP A 22 5.31 3.04 45.42
CA ASP A 22 4.84 4.29 44.81
C ASP A 22 5.31 4.43 43.35
N VAL A 23 6.60 4.22 43.05
CA VAL A 23 7.15 4.26 41.68
C VAL A 23 6.48 3.20 40.80
N GLN A 24 6.38 1.95 41.26
CA GLN A 24 5.67 0.90 40.52
C GLN A 24 4.17 1.22 40.33
N SER A 25 3.56 1.96 41.25
CA SER A 25 2.17 2.43 41.11
C SER A 25 2.05 3.63 40.16
N ALA A 26 3.08 4.47 40.02
CA ALA A 26 3.16 5.50 38.99
C ALA A 26 3.26 4.86 37.59
N ILE A 27 4.20 3.93 37.39
CA ILE A 27 4.37 3.15 36.15
C ILE A 27 3.04 2.52 35.71
N ARG A 28 2.37 1.79 36.61
CA ARG A 28 1.07 1.16 36.34
C ARG A 28 -0.04 2.14 35.97
N ARG A 29 -0.04 3.35 36.54
CA ARG A 29 -1.04 4.40 36.24
C ARG A 29 -0.77 5.12 34.92
N ALA A 30 0.51 5.28 34.56
CA ALA A 30 0.93 5.89 33.30
C ALA A 30 0.87 4.93 32.10
N GLY A 31 0.74 3.62 32.33
CA GLY A 31 0.86 2.60 31.27
C GLY A 31 2.30 2.41 30.79
N ALA A 32 3.29 2.87 31.55
CA ALA A 32 4.67 2.98 31.12
C ALA A 32 5.36 1.62 30.92
N ARG A 33 6.24 1.53 29.91
CA ARG A 33 6.81 0.26 29.41
C ARG A 33 8.12 -0.19 30.09
N TRP A 34 8.35 0.22 31.34
CA TRP A 34 9.56 -0.14 32.11
C TRP A 34 9.27 -0.77 33.48
N LYS A 35 10.30 -1.36 34.08
CA LYS A 35 10.24 -2.09 35.35
C LYS A 35 11.13 -1.41 36.40
N ALA A 36 10.49 -1.00 37.50
CA ALA A 36 11.19 -0.53 38.70
C ALA A 36 11.45 -1.66 39.70
N GLY A 37 12.64 -1.69 40.28
CA GLY A 37 13.03 -2.58 41.36
C GLY A 37 14.33 -2.14 42.05
N PRO A 38 14.78 -2.79 43.14
CA PRO A 38 15.99 -2.38 43.84
C PRO A 38 17.23 -2.47 42.94
N THR A 39 18.07 -1.44 42.95
CA THR A 39 19.32 -1.36 42.17
C THR A 39 20.52 -1.00 43.06
N SER A 40 21.72 -0.99 42.50
CA SER A 40 22.91 -0.40 43.15
C SER A 40 22.76 1.09 43.47
N MET A 41 21.86 1.81 42.80
CA MET A 41 21.67 3.25 42.95
C MET A 41 20.45 3.61 43.80
N SER A 42 19.37 2.83 43.77
CA SER A 42 18.15 3.18 44.50
C SER A 42 18.34 3.16 46.02
N GLY A 43 19.18 2.25 46.53
CA GLY A 43 19.53 2.13 47.96
C GLY A 43 20.52 3.18 48.50
N LEU A 44 20.99 4.12 47.68
CA LEU A 44 21.88 5.21 48.08
C LEU A 44 21.09 6.41 48.63
N SER A 45 21.74 7.23 49.47
CA SER A 45 21.15 8.51 49.88
C SER A 45 21.05 9.50 48.72
N LEU A 46 20.13 10.47 48.80
CA LEU A 46 19.97 11.49 47.77
C LEU A 46 21.25 12.32 47.51
N GLU A 47 22.11 12.48 48.52
CA GLU A 47 23.42 13.13 48.34
C GLU A 47 24.38 12.26 47.51
N GLU A 48 24.43 10.94 47.78
CA GLU A 48 25.25 9.98 47.03
C GLU A 48 24.72 9.74 45.60
N LYS A 49 23.39 9.83 45.41
CA LYS A 49 22.72 9.85 44.09
C LYS A 49 23.13 11.10 43.30
N ARG A 50 23.04 12.29 43.89
CA ARG A 50 23.45 13.57 43.24
C ARG A 50 24.93 13.62 42.87
N ARG A 51 25.82 13.02 43.68
CA ARG A 51 27.27 12.93 43.39
C ARG A 51 27.62 12.03 42.19
N ARG A 52 26.65 11.33 41.59
CA ARG A 52 26.81 10.58 40.32
C ARG A 52 26.32 11.37 39.10
N LEU A 53 25.69 12.51 39.32
CA LEU A 53 25.33 13.47 38.27
C LEU A 53 26.40 14.56 38.20
N GLY A 54 26.28 15.50 37.26
CA GLY A 54 27.22 16.64 37.19
C GLY A 54 27.57 17.09 35.78
N ALA A 55 27.02 16.48 34.74
CA ALA A 55 27.07 17.08 33.41
C ALA A 55 26.35 18.44 33.46
N ALA A 56 27.00 19.49 32.94
CA ALA A 56 26.42 20.82 32.82
C ALA A 56 26.02 21.08 31.36
N PRO A 57 24.73 21.21 31.02
CA PRO A 57 24.32 21.54 29.66
C PRO A 57 24.74 22.99 29.33
N GLY A 58 25.51 23.15 28.26
CA GLY A 58 25.97 24.44 27.74
C GLY A 58 25.33 24.79 26.39
N PRO A 59 25.40 26.06 25.96
CA PRO A 59 25.13 26.41 24.57
C PRO A 59 26.28 25.90 23.68
N VAL A 60 25.95 25.39 22.49
CA VAL A 60 26.94 24.94 21.50
C VAL A 60 27.96 26.05 21.23
N PRO A 61 29.28 25.80 21.42
CA PRO A 61 30.29 26.82 21.21
C PRO A 61 30.37 27.31 19.75
N PRO A 62 30.60 28.61 19.50
CA PRO A 62 30.79 29.12 18.15
C PRO A 62 31.95 28.41 17.43
N GLY A 63 31.70 27.91 16.22
CA GLY A 63 32.69 27.20 15.40
C GLY A 63 32.70 25.67 15.55
N VAL A 64 31.88 25.09 16.44
CA VAL A 64 31.62 23.64 16.40
C VAL A 64 30.73 23.34 15.18
N PRO A 65 31.13 22.45 14.26
CA PRO A 65 30.30 22.05 13.13
C PRO A 65 28.96 21.47 13.62
N ARG A 66 27.87 21.82 12.95
CA ARG A 66 26.59 21.13 13.12
C ARG A 66 26.53 19.98 12.13
N PHE A 67 26.07 18.82 12.58
CA PHE A 67 25.78 17.71 11.70
C PHE A 67 24.67 18.10 10.71
N THR A 68 24.90 17.81 9.45
CA THR A 68 23.92 17.95 8.37
C THR A 68 23.64 16.55 7.87
N SER A 69 22.42 16.05 8.04
CA SER A 69 22.01 14.78 7.45
C SER A 69 22.06 14.87 5.92
N PRO A 70 22.63 13.88 5.22
CA PRO A 70 22.47 13.76 3.78
C PRO A 70 20.98 13.72 3.43
N LYS A 71 20.56 14.51 2.44
CA LYS A 71 19.18 14.49 1.95
C LYS A 71 18.87 13.10 1.37
N GLY A 72 17.73 12.53 1.75
CA GLY A 72 17.30 11.21 1.28
C GLY A 72 17.78 10.02 2.11
N LEU A 73 18.72 10.22 3.07
CA LEU A 73 19.30 9.14 3.88
C LEU A 73 18.23 8.28 4.55
N ARG A 74 18.01 7.05 4.05
CA ARG A 74 17.09 6.10 4.69
C ARG A 74 17.78 5.35 5.81
N LEU A 75 17.18 5.45 6.99
CA LEU A 75 17.70 4.93 8.24
C LEU A 75 17.15 3.50 8.49
N PRO A 76 17.95 2.58 9.05
CA PRO A 76 17.44 1.29 9.49
C PRO A 76 16.47 1.49 10.67
N ALA A 77 15.43 0.65 10.77
CA ALA A 77 14.41 0.78 11.83
C ALA A 77 14.93 0.49 13.25
N ALA A 78 16.13 -0.08 13.37
CA ALA A 78 16.87 -0.20 14.62
C ALA A 78 18.37 -0.24 14.33
N LEU A 79 19.17 0.27 15.27
CA LEU A 79 20.62 0.24 15.24
C LEU A 79 21.14 -0.05 16.65
N ASP A 80 22.14 -0.91 16.77
CA ASP A 80 22.86 -1.15 18.03
C ASP A 80 24.33 -1.42 17.70
N TRP A 81 25.22 -0.48 18.05
CA TRP A 81 26.66 -0.61 17.77
C TRP A 81 27.36 -1.76 18.51
N ARG A 82 26.65 -2.47 19.39
CA ARG A 82 27.10 -3.76 19.96
C ARG A 82 26.88 -4.96 19.03
N GLN A 83 26.10 -4.77 17.96
CA GLN A 83 25.61 -5.82 17.06
C GLN A 83 25.73 -5.44 15.56
N ASN A 84 26.18 -4.22 15.25
CA ASN A 84 26.29 -3.71 13.88
C ASN A 84 27.69 -3.97 13.29
N GLY A 85 27.87 -5.07 12.56
CA GLY A 85 29.19 -5.51 12.07
C GLY A 85 30.12 -6.11 13.15
N GLY A 86 29.68 -6.07 14.41
CA GLY A 86 30.41 -6.56 15.57
C GLY A 86 30.01 -5.77 16.83
N ASP A 87 30.72 -5.99 17.94
CA ASP A 87 30.56 -5.20 19.15
C ASP A 87 31.62 -4.11 19.23
N PHE A 88 31.24 -2.87 18.93
CA PHE A 88 32.14 -1.72 18.93
C PHE A 88 32.09 -0.93 20.24
N VAL A 89 31.32 -1.36 21.25
CA VAL A 89 31.10 -0.61 22.49
C VAL A 89 31.88 -1.24 23.64
N THR A 90 32.77 -0.47 24.27
CA THR A 90 33.57 -0.97 25.41
C THR A 90 32.69 -1.38 26.63
N PRO A 91 33.15 -2.29 27.50
CA PRO A 91 32.36 -2.76 28.65
C PRO A 91 32.04 -1.65 29.66
N VAL A 92 30.83 -1.65 30.21
CA VAL A 92 30.34 -0.64 31.16
C VAL A 92 31.28 -0.44 32.37
N ARG A 93 31.64 0.83 32.61
CA ARG A 93 32.46 1.31 33.75
C ARG A 93 31.59 1.85 34.90
N ASP A 94 32.20 2.19 36.04
CA ASP A 94 31.53 2.77 37.23
C ASP A 94 32.25 4.04 37.72
N GLN A 95 31.61 5.20 37.57
CA GLN A 95 32.10 6.51 38.02
C GLN A 95 32.14 6.68 39.55
N GLY A 96 31.59 5.73 40.31
CA GLY A 96 31.61 5.73 41.77
C GLY A 96 30.95 6.97 42.39
N GLY A 97 31.67 7.65 43.27
CA GLY A 97 31.17 8.79 44.05
C GLY A 97 31.50 10.18 43.48
N CYS A 98 31.88 10.25 42.20
CA CYS A 98 32.40 11.44 41.53
C CYS A 98 31.49 11.87 40.37
N GLY A 99 31.14 13.17 40.30
CA GLY A 99 30.25 13.76 39.30
C GLY A 99 30.88 13.92 37.92
N SER A 100 31.39 12.83 37.36
CA SER A 100 32.26 12.78 36.19
C SER A 100 31.61 12.11 34.97
N CYS A 101 30.29 11.92 34.98
CA CYS A 101 29.55 11.39 33.84
C CYS A 101 29.84 12.11 32.50
N TRP A 102 30.12 13.41 32.55
CA TRP A 102 30.58 14.21 31.40
C TRP A 102 31.90 13.69 30.78
N ALA A 103 32.83 13.18 31.61
CA ALA A 103 34.07 12.57 31.16
C ALA A 103 33.86 11.13 30.67
N PHE A 104 33.04 10.33 31.36
CA PHE A 104 32.70 8.97 30.92
C PHE A 104 31.96 8.95 29.58
N GLY A 105 30.94 9.79 29.39
CA GLY A 105 30.18 9.84 28.13
C GLY A 105 31.04 10.29 26.95
N ALA A 106 31.91 11.29 27.14
CA ALA A 106 32.86 11.72 26.10
C ALA A 106 33.89 10.63 25.79
N THR A 107 34.42 9.95 26.82
CA THR A 107 35.45 8.91 26.65
C THR A 107 34.89 7.69 25.95
N ALA A 108 33.73 7.19 26.38
CA ALA A 108 33.07 6.03 25.80
C ALA A 108 32.75 6.22 24.31
N VAL A 109 32.25 7.41 23.92
CA VAL A 109 32.00 7.77 22.52
C VAL A 109 33.29 7.79 21.69
N PHE A 110 34.41 8.26 22.27
CA PHE A 110 35.71 8.18 21.62
C PHE A 110 36.20 6.74 21.45
N GLU A 111 36.03 5.90 22.46
CA GLU A 111 36.41 4.49 22.36
C GLU A 111 35.65 3.77 21.24
N SER A 112 34.32 3.95 21.19
CA SER A 112 33.49 3.33 20.15
C SER A 112 33.80 3.88 18.75
N ALA A 113 33.96 5.20 18.61
CA ALA A 113 34.35 5.82 17.32
C ALA A 113 35.72 5.33 16.83
N TYR A 114 36.70 5.19 17.72
CA TYR A 114 38.03 4.64 17.40
C TYR A 114 37.93 3.17 16.95
N LEU A 115 37.15 2.35 17.66
CA LEU A 115 36.97 0.92 17.33
C LEU A 115 36.27 0.72 15.99
N ILE A 116 35.27 1.56 15.68
CA ILE A 116 34.57 1.59 14.38
C ILE A 116 35.54 1.95 13.27
N GLN A 117 36.27 3.07 13.40
CA GLN A 117 37.26 3.50 12.40
C GLN A 117 38.35 2.46 12.17
N ALA A 118 38.83 1.80 13.23
CA ALA A 118 39.84 0.75 13.15
C ALA A 118 39.29 -0.59 12.61
N GLY A 119 37.97 -0.77 12.52
CA GLY A 119 37.34 -2.03 12.13
C GLY A 119 37.63 -3.19 13.10
N THR A 120 37.73 -2.91 14.41
CA THR A 120 38.19 -3.87 15.44
C THR A 120 37.15 -4.20 16.52
N PRO A 121 36.00 -4.82 16.16
CA PRO A 121 34.98 -5.15 17.14
C PRO A 121 35.46 -6.19 18.18
N GLY A 122 34.92 -6.10 19.39
CA GLY A 122 35.20 -6.99 20.52
C GLY A 122 36.50 -6.66 21.28
N VAL A 123 37.12 -5.51 21.02
CA VAL A 123 38.34 -5.04 21.70
C VAL A 123 37.99 -4.07 22.83
N ASP A 124 38.54 -4.30 24.01
CA ASP A 124 38.42 -3.38 25.15
C ASP A 124 39.48 -2.26 25.05
N PHE A 125 39.18 -1.22 24.26
CA PHE A 125 40.06 -0.07 24.02
C PHE A 125 39.99 0.95 25.17
N ASP A 126 40.37 0.51 26.37
CA ASP A 126 40.24 1.24 27.64
C ASP A 126 41.00 2.60 27.63
N ARG A 127 40.27 3.72 27.72
CA ARG A 127 40.78 5.11 27.77
C ARG A 127 40.51 5.74 29.15
N SER A 128 41.39 6.65 29.55
CA SER A 128 41.39 7.20 30.91
C SER A 128 40.40 8.36 31.10
N GLU A 129 39.26 8.11 31.76
CA GLU A 129 38.37 9.21 32.16
C GLU A 129 39.04 10.11 33.21
N GLN A 130 40.00 9.57 33.99
CA GLN A 130 40.77 10.36 34.95
C GLN A 130 41.63 11.43 34.27
N ASP A 131 42.19 11.14 33.09
CA ASP A 131 42.90 12.14 32.29
C ASP A 131 41.99 13.32 31.95
N VAL A 132 40.78 13.03 31.47
CA VAL A 132 39.77 14.05 31.17
C VAL A 132 39.39 14.82 32.44
N VAL A 133 39.10 14.15 33.56
CA VAL A 133 38.76 14.78 34.85
C VAL A 133 39.90 15.65 35.40
N SER A 134 41.17 15.25 35.20
CA SER A 134 42.32 15.89 35.84
C SER A 134 43.07 16.90 34.96
N CYS A 135 42.97 16.80 33.63
CA CYS A 135 43.80 17.55 32.67
C CYS A 135 43.02 18.42 31.67
N SER A 136 41.71 18.22 31.49
CA SER A 136 40.94 18.93 30.45
C SER A 136 40.61 20.40 30.74
N GLU A 137 40.69 20.82 32.02
CA GLU A 137 40.12 22.08 32.52
C GLU A 137 38.59 22.22 32.35
N ALA A 138 37.89 21.19 31.85
CA ALA A 138 36.46 21.20 31.55
C ALA A 138 35.55 20.85 32.74
N GLY A 139 36.14 20.45 33.88
CA GLY A 139 35.38 20.08 35.07
C GLY A 139 36.20 19.30 36.08
N GLY A 140 35.48 18.61 36.97
CA GLY A 140 36.01 17.67 37.95
C GLY A 140 34.88 16.82 38.56
N CYS A 141 35.08 16.30 39.76
CA CYS A 141 34.08 15.51 40.49
C CYS A 141 32.88 16.30 41.02
N GLN A 142 32.86 17.63 40.86
CA GLN A 142 31.70 18.48 41.11
C GLN A 142 30.87 18.76 39.84
N GLY A 143 31.26 18.18 38.70
CA GLY A 143 30.63 18.40 37.40
C GLY A 143 31.57 18.99 36.35
N GLY A 144 31.10 19.04 35.11
CA GLY A 144 31.84 19.49 33.95
C GLY A 144 31.01 19.47 32.67
N PHE A 145 31.59 19.96 31.57
CA PHE A 145 30.91 20.14 30.28
C PHE A 145 31.60 19.30 29.18
N VAL A 146 30.76 18.70 28.32
CA VAL A 146 31.19 17.68 27.34
C VAL A 146 32.07 18.27 26.23
N GLU A 147 31.78 19.51 25.84
CA GLU A 147 32.48 20.24 24.79
C GLU A 147 33.95 20.52 25.17
N GLY A 148 34.22 20.71 26.46
CA GLY A 148 35.58 20.88 26.98
C GLY A 148 36.35 19.56 27.05
N ALA A 149 35.66 18.43 27.32
CA ALA A 149 36.25 17.10 27.23
C ALA A 149 36.66 16.78 25.79
N LEU A 150 35.74 16.97 24.84
CA LEU A 150 35.99 16.74 23.40
C LEU A 150 37.07 17.69 22.85
N ALA A 151 37.04 18.98 23.21
CA ALA A 151 38.10 19.92 22.81
C ALA A 151 39.47 19.58 23.42
N PHE A 152 39.51 19.02 24.65
CA PHE A 152 40.75 18.51 25.24
C PHE A 152 41.28 17.29 24.46
N MET A 153 40.41 16.33 24.13
CA MET A 153 40.74 15.16 23.31
C MET A 153 41.26 15.59 21.93
N GLN A 154 40.62 16.56 21.27
CA GLN A 154 41.04 17.07 19.97
C GLN A 154 42.44 17.71 20.04
N LYS A 155 42.69 18.52 21.07
CA LYS A 155 43.93 19.30 21.21
C LYS A 155 45.13 18.52 21.73
N THR A 156 44.90 17.55 22.63
CA THR A 156 45.94 16.91 23.45
C THR A 156 45.98 15.40 23.29
N GLY A 157 44.87 14.80 22.88
CA GLY A 157 44.61 13.38 22.99
C GLY A 157 44.38 12.90 24.42
N ILE A 158 43.76 11.73 24.52
CA ILE A 158 43.48 11.02 25.78
C ILE A 158 44.36 9.77 25.88
N VAL A 159 44.94 9.55 27.05
CA VAL A 159 45.76 8.34 27.30
C VAL A 159 44.89 7.12 27.62
N ASP A 160 45.47 5.93 27.49
CA ASP A 160 44.87 4.71 28.02
C ASP A 160 44.75 4.71 29.55
N GLU A 161 43.77 3.99 30.08
CA GLU A 161 43.47 3.91 31.51
C GLU A 161 44.67 3.45 32.36
N ALA A 162 45.54 2.58 31.84
CA ALA A 162 46.74 2.16 32.55
C ALA A 162 47.83 3.25 32.66
N CYS A 163 47.71 4.38 31.97
CA CYS A 163 48.57 5.55 32.15
C CYS A 163 48.12 6.42 33.34
N PHE A 164 46.81 6.52 33.57
CA PHE A 164 46.24 7.34 34.64
C PHE A 164 44.92 6.72 35.16
N PRO A 165 44.99 5.71 36.04
CA PRO A 165 43.80 4.98 36.45
C PRO A 165 42.75 5.83 37.19
N TYR A 166 41.49 5.54 36.93
CA TYR A 166 40.34 6.21 37.52
C TYR A 166 40.25 6.01 39.04
N ALA A 167 40.19 7.14 39.76
CA ALA A 167 40.24 7.19 41.22
C ALA A 167 38.93 7.70 41.87
N ALA A 168 37.93 8.10 41.07
CA ALA A 168 36.71 8.76 41.53
C ALA A 168 36.97 10.00 42.42
N GLN A 169 38.03 10.76 42.12
CA GLN A 169 38.39 12.01 42.81
C GLN A 169 39.20 12.95 41.91
N ASP A 170 39.20 14.24 42.25
CA ASP A 170 40.03 15.23 41.57
C ASP A 170 41.52 14.98 41.88
N LEU A 171 42.28 14.55 40.87
CA LEU A 171 43.74 14.37 40.97
C LEU A 171 44.50 15.47 40.19
N PRO A 172 45.70 15.86 40.60
CA PRO A 172 46.56 16.73 39.79
C PRO A 172 46.98 16.03 38.50
N CYS A 173 46.82 16.68 37.34
CA CYS A 173 47.26 16.18 36.02
C CYS A 173 48.71 15.65 36.01
N ALA A 174 49.60 16.23 36.83
CA ALA A 174 51.00 15.80 36.97
C ALA A 174 51.20 14.39 37.59
N GLN A 175 50.14 13.67 37.97
CA GLN A 175 50.19 12.26 38.39
C GLN A 175 50.08 11.26 37.22
N LYS A 176 49.73 11.73 36.03
CA LYS A 176 49.72 10.99 34.76
C LYS A 176 51.09 10.35 34.46
N CYS A 177 51.10 9.21 33.76
CA CYS A 177 52.34 8.50 33.42
C CYS A 177 53.37 9.38 32.68
N SER A 178 54.67 9.10 32.84
CA SER A 178 55.75 9.93 32.28
C SER A 178 55.87 9.88 30.75
N ASP A 179 55.34 8.82 30.15
CA ASP A 179 55.34 8.47 28.72
C ASP A 179 54.02 8.85 28.02
N TRP A 180 53.16 9.62 28.69
CA TRP A 180 51.81 9.98 28.23
C TRP A 180 51.76 10.53 26.79
N ALA A 181 52.75 11.33 26.39
CA ALA A 181 52.77 11.98 25.08
C ALA A 181 52.91 11.00 23.89
N THR A 182 53.27 9.74 24.16
CA THR A 182 53.30 8.66 23.16
C THR A 182 52.12 7.68 23.28
N ARG A 183 51.19 7.94 24.19
CA ARG A 183 50.00 7.12 24.50
C ARG A 183 48.69 7.87 24.38
N ALA A 184 48.76 9.20 24.29
CA ALA A 184 47.62 10.06 24.03
C ALA A 184 47.22 9.95 22.55
N ILE A 185 45.97 9.59 22.29
CA ILE A 185 45.40 9.53 20.94
C ILE A 185 44.40 10.69 20.79
N PRO A 186 44.58 11.60 19.82
CA PRO A 186 43.65 12.69 19.55
C PRO A 186 42.42 12.26 18.74
N ILE A 187 41.38 13.09 18.78
CA ILE A 187 40.27 13.05 17.79
C ILE A 187 40.50 14.14 16.74
N HIS A 188 40.08 13.92 15.49
CA HIS A 188 40.14 14.97 14.46
C HIS A 188 39.28 16.18 14.84
N GLY A 189 38.06 15.90 15.30
CA GLY A 189 37.07 16.89 15.63
C GLY A 189 35.83 16.26 16.24
N PHE A 190 34.86 17.10 16.53
CA PHE A 190 33.56 16.72 17.03
C PHE A 190 32.50 17.68 16.48
N PHE A 191 31.28 17.20 16.35
CA PHE A 191 30.16 17.94 15.78
C PHE A 191 28.94 17.87 16.70
N TYR A 192 28.07 18.89 16.62
CA TYR A 192 26.79 18.89 17.31
C TYR A 192 25.72 18.20 16.46
N ALA A 193 25.11 17.13 16.98
CA ALA A 193 24.19 16.29 16.22
C ALA A 193 22.75 16.84 16.11
N GLY A 194 22.41 17.88 16.89
CA GLY A 194 21.03 18.34 17.03
C GLY A 194 20.33 17.68 18.23
N SER A 195 18.99 17.62 18.16
CA SER A 195 18.15 17.06 19.23
C SER A 195 16.87 16.38 18.72
N ASP A 196 16.54 16.52 17.43
CA ASP A 196 15.44 15.81 16.78
C ASP A 196 15.83 14.37 16.44
N VAL A 197 14.85 13.46 16.54
CA VAL A 197 15.06 12.01 16.36
C VAL A 197 15.76 11.70 15.04
N SER A 198 15.33 12.30 13.93
CA SER A 198 15.90 12.14 12.59
C SER A 198 17.39 12.47 12.52
N SER A 199 17.81 13.64 13.01
CA SER A 199 19.21 14.06 12.97
C SER A 199 20.09 13.19 13.87
N LEU A 200 19.57 12.73 15.01
CA LEU A 200 20.29 11.84 15.91
C LEU A 200 20.44 10.43 15.32
N GLN A 201 19.39 9.86 14.72
CA GLN A 201 19.47 8.57 14.02
C GLN A 201 20.43 8.63 12.82
N ALA A 202 20.42 9.72 12.07
CA ALA A 202 21.33 9.94 10.95
C ALA A 202 22.79 10.13 11.40
N ALA A 203 23.03 10.85 12.49
CA ALA A 203 24.36 10.97 13.08
C ALA A 203 24.87 9.62 13.65
N LEU A 204 23.98 8.82 14.24
CA LEU A 204 24.30 7.48 14.76
C LEU A 204 24.74 6.49 13.68
N GLN A 205 24.44 6.71 12.40
CA GLN A 205 24.93 5.85 11.31
C GLN A 205 26.47 5.90 11.16
N GLN A 206 27.13 6.94 11.70
CA GLN A 206 28.60 7.03 11.69
C GLN A 206 29.21 6.35 12.92
N ALA A 207 28.74 6.71 14.12
CA ALA A 207 29.24 6.21 15.40
C ALA A 207 28.26 6.55 16.54
N PRO A 208 28.40 5.93 17.73
CA PRO A 208 27.74 6.37 18.95
C PRO A 208 27.91 7.88 19.24
N LEU A 209 26.95 8.46 19.94
CA LEU A 209 26.92 9.89 20.27
C LEU A 209 26.94 10.09 21.79
N THR A 210 27.40 11.24 22.27
CA THR A 210 27.15 11.62 23.67
C THR A 210 25.67 11.91 23.82
N PHE A 211 25.05 11.62 24.97
CA PHE A 211 23.63 11.92 25.16
C PHE A 211 23.38 12.45 26.56
N GLY A 212 22.98 13.73 26.61
CA GLY A 212 22.64 14.43 27.84
C GLY A 212 21.14 14.32 28.14
N PHE A 213 20.81 13.93 29.37
CA PHE A 213 19.43 13.88 29.84
C PHE A 213 19.29 14.23 31.33
N THR A 214 18.07 14.59 31.73
CA THR A 214 17.71 14.89 33.12
C THR A 214 17.38 13.60 33.87
N VAL A 215 18.05 13.35 34.98
CA VAL A 215 17.78 12.20 35.86
C VAL A 215 16.78 12.60 36.94
N TYR A 216 15.68 11.84 37.00
CA TYR A 216 14.63 11.95 38.02
C TYR A 216 14.78 10.88 39.11
N GLU A 217 14.07 11.04 40.24
CA GLU A 217 14.19 10.13 41.38
C GLU A 217 13.73 8.68 41.07
N ASP A 218 12.77 8.50 40.16
CA ASP A 218 12.28 7.20 39.70
C ASP A 218 13.31 6.41 38.86
N PHE A 219 14.11 7.10 38.04
CA PHE A 219 15.16 6.50 37.20
C PHE A 219 16.18 5.66 37.99
N TYR A 220 16.47 6.00 39.25
CA TYR A 220 17.37 5.20 40.10
C TYR A 220 16.86 3.76 40.34
N TRP A 221 15.56 3.52 40.19
CA TRP A 221 14.92 2.22 40.35
C TRP A 221 14.83 1.41 39.05
N TYR A 222 15.32 1.93 37.91
CA TYR A 222 15.24 1.25 36.62
C TYR A 222 15.97 -0.11 36.59
N GLN A 223 15.26 -1.15 36.14
CA GLN A 223 15.80 -2.50 35.91
C GLN A 223 15.66 -3.01 34.46
N GLY A 224 14.86 -2.36 33.62
CA GLY A 224 14.68 -2.74 32.21
C GLY A 224 13.36 -2.30 31.58
N GLY A 225 13.26 -2.43 30.26
CA GLY A 225 12.19 -1.89 29.43
C GLY A 225 12.49 -0.47 28.92
N VAL A 226 11.51 0.19 28.31
CA VAL A 226 11.65 1.56 27.78
C VAL A 226 11.29 2.56 28.87
N TYR A 227 12.30 3.20 29.45
CA TYR A 227 12.12 4.23 30.47
C TYR A 227 11.43 5.47 29.88
N GLU A 228 10.51 6.00 30.67
CA GLU A 228 9.88 7.31 30.52
C GLU A 228 9.58 7.82 31.93
N HIS A 229 9.75 9.12 32.16
CA HIS A 229 9.56 9.68 33.50
C HIS A 229 8.09 9.65 33.93
N VAL A 230 7.81 9.13 35.15
CA VAL A 230 6.44 9.02 35.68
C VAL A 230 6.27 9.57 37.11
N SER A 231 7.35 9.76 37.88
CA SER A 231 7.27 10.22 39.27
C SER A 231 8.59 10.73 39.87
N GLY A 232 8.50 11.62 40.86
CA GLY A 232 9.66 12.13 41.59
C GLY A 232 10.28 13.38 40.97
N GLU A 233 11.14 14.06 41.70
CA GLU A 233 11.68 15.36 41.29
C GLU A 233 12.96 15.23 40.42
N PRO A 234 13.25 16.22 39.55
CA PRO A 234 14.50 16.24 38.81
C PRO A 234 15.70 16.37 39.77
N THR A 235 16.61 15.39 39.73
CA THR A 235 17.74 15.30 40.65
C THR A 235 19.00 15.99 40.12
N GLY A 236 19.16 16.05 38.80
CA GLY A 236 20.26 16.72 38.10
C GLY A 236 20.40 16.25 36.65
N TYR A 237 21.43 16.72 35.96
CA TYR A 237 21.71 16.38 34.57
C TYR A 237 22.89 15.41 34.45
N HIS A 238 22.79 14.49 33.49
CA HIS A 238 23.66 13.33 33.32
C HIS A 238 24.06 13.17 31.86
N LEU A 239 25.27 12.68 31.61
CA LEU A 239 25.76 12.37 30.27
C LEU A 239 26.07 10.88 30.17
N VAL A 240 25.61 10.25 29.10
CA VAL A 240 25.81 8.84 28.75
C VAL A 240 26.26 8.72 27.29
N GLU A 241 26.59 7.51 26.86
CA GLU A 241 26.80 7.18 25.44
C GLU A 241 25.49 6.63 24.86
N LEU A 242 25.03 7.20 23.75
CA LEU A 242 23.92 6.72 22.93
C LEU A 242 24.50 5.78 21.88
N VAL A 243 24.26 4.48 22.05
CA VAL A 243 24.85 3.39 21.24
C VAL A 243 23.94 2.91 20.11
N GLY A 244 22.71 3.43 20.04
CA GLY A 244 21.71 2.91 19.12
C GLY A 244 20.29 3.37 19.41
N TYR A 245 19.33 2.80 18.67
CA TYR A 245 17.91 3.09 18.75
C TYR A 245 17.07 1.92 18.23
N ASP A 246 15.76 1.93 18.54
CA ASP A 246 14.77 0.95 18.12
C ASP A 246 13.43 1.68 17.88
N ASP A 247 12.98 1.75 16.62
CA ASP A 247 11.74 2.44 16.24
C ASP A 247 10.49 1.65 16.62
N ALA A 248 10.56 0.32 16.74
CA ALA A 248 9.42 -0.49 17.17
C ALA A 248 9.13 -0.28 18.66
N ASP A 249 10.17 -0.10 19.47
CA ASP A 249 10.04 0.31 20.87
C ASP A 249 10.01 1.85 21.04
N GLN A 250 10.23 2.65 19.99
CA GLN A 250 10.44 4.11 20.01
C GLN A 250 11.42 4.55 21.11
N ALA A 251 12.60 3.94 21.12
CA ALA A 251 13.54 4.04 22.22
C ALA A 251 15.00 4.23 21.78
N TRP A 252 15.68 5.14 22.45
CA TRP A 252 17.13 5.27 22.44
C TRP A 252 17.77 4.16 23.29
N ILE A 253 18.90 3.60 22.83
CA ILE A 253 19.69 2.60 23.57
C ILE A 253 20.94 3.29 24.12
N CYS A 254 21.09 3.33 25.45
CA CYS A 254 22.12 4.11 26.12
C CYS A 254 22.99 3.25 27.05
N LYS A 255 24.31 3.46 27.02
CA LYS A 255 25.31 2.89 27.95
C LYS A 255 25.54 3.86 29.10
N ASN A 256 25.24 3.43 30.32
CA ASN A 256 25.45 4.23 31.52
C ASN A 256 26.84 3.97 32.13
N SER A 257 27.29 4.84 33.04
CA SER A 257 28.58 4.77 33.76
C SER A 257 28.41 4.42 35.24
N TRP A 258 27.36 3.64 35.55
CA TRP A 258 26.91 3.28 36.91
C TRP A 258 27.22 1.81 37.28
N GLY A 259 28.14 1.19 36.55
CA GLY A 259 28.52 -0.20 36.66
C GLY A 259 27.50 -1.19 36.06
N PRO A 260 27.95 -2.40 35.66
CA PRO A 260 27.09 -3.39 35.00
C PRO A 260 26.02 -4.02 35.92
N GLY A 261 26.00 -3.66 37.22
CA GLY A 261 24.99 -4.11 38.19
C GLY A 261 23.74 -3.24 38.26
N TRP A 262 23.64 -2.19 37.44
CA TRP A 262 22.48 -1.30 37.34
C TRP A 262 21.78 -1.48 35.98
N GLY A 263 20.45 -1.33 35.91
CA GLY A 263 19.70 -1.42 34.65
C GLY A 263 19.86 -2.75 33.88
N GLU A 264 19.85 -2.67 32.56
CA GLU A 264 20.02 -3.78 31.61
C GLU A 264 21.53 -4.06 31.41
N LEU A 265 22.19 -4.64 32.43
CA LEU A 265 23.65 -4.89 32.46
C LEU A 265 24.51 -3.62 32.31
N GLY A 266 24.06 -2.51 32.88
CA GLY A 266 24.68 -1.19 32.78
C GLY A 266 24.14 -0.32 31.65
N PHE A 267 23.30 -0.88 30.77
CA PHE A 267 22.57 -0.15 29.75
C PHE A 267 21.16 0.20 30.23
N PHE A 268 20.51 1.10 29.51
CA PHE A 268 19.08 1.36 29.61
C PHE A 268 18.52 1.76 28.25
N ARG A 269 17.20 1.68 28.13
CA ARG A 269 16.46 2.24 27.00
C ARG A 269 15.56 3.35 27.50
N ILE A 270 15.50 4.46 26.77
CA ILE A 270 14.70 5.66 27.11
C ILE A 270 13.87 6.07 25.89
N ARG A 271 12.60 6.40 26.11
CA ARG A 271 11.67 6.77 25.03
C ARG A 271 12.23 7.96 24.23
N TYR A 272 11.99 7.96 22.91
CA TYR A 272 12.17 9.16 22.10
C TYR A 272 11.41 10.35 22.70
N ASN A 273 12.04 11.52 22.69
CA ASN A 273 11.47 12.78 23.19
C ASN A 273 11.03 12.78 24.68
N ASP A 274 11.56 11.87 25.53
CA ASP A 274 11.34 11.93 26.99
C ASP A 274 11.82 13.27 27.58
N ILE A 275 11.14 13.76 28.62
CA ILE A 275 11.26 15.15 29.07
C ILE A 275 12.68 15.43 29.59
N GLY A 276 13.33 16.41 28.97
CA GLY A 276 14.68 16.83 29.35
C GLY A 276 15.79 15.89 28.87
N SER A 277 15.53 15.04 27.87
CA SER A 277 16.52 14.26 27.12
C SER A 277 17.00 15.00 25.84
N GLY A 278 18.12 14.57 25.25
CA GLY A 278 18.62 15.08 23.97
C GLY A 278 19.29 16.46 24.00
N GLY A 279 19.70 16.98 25.17
CA GLY A 279 20.19 18.36 25.30
C GLY A 279 21.69 18.59 25.09
N SER A 280 22.49 17.52 24.96
CA SER A 280 23.96 17.61 24.81
C SER A 280 24.48 16.45 23.94
N VAL A 281 24.12 16.49 22.66
CA VAL A 281 24.36 15.39 21.71
C VAL A 281 25.45 15.76 20.73
N TYR A 282 26.61 15.14 20.89
CA TYR A 282 27.81 15.37 20.08
C TYR A 282 28.33 14.04 19.54
N GLY A 283 28.77 14.04 18.29
CA GLY A 283 29.49 12.94 17.67
C GLY A 283 30.96 13.31 17.43
N ILE A 284 31.79 12.30 17.25
CA ILE A 284 33.21 12.47 16.87
C ILE A 284 33.32 12.40 15.35
N GLN A 285 34.10 13.33 14.78
CA GLN A 285 34.45 13.29 13.37
C GLN A 285 35.43 12.13 13.14
N LEU A 286 34.97 11.15 12.36
CA LEU A 286 35.78 10.04 11.89
C LEU A 286 36.84 10.51 10.88
N ASN A 287 37.98 9.82 10.84
CA ASN A 287 39.08 10.09 9.92
C ASN A 287 38.68 9.68 8.48
N ARG A 288 38.88 10.53 7.48
CA ARG A 288 38.52 10.24 6.08
C ARG A 288 39.75 9.92 5.26
N ALA A 289 39.71 8.80 4.54
CA ALA A 289 40.82 8.33 3.72
C ALA A 289 41.29 9.39 2.69
N PRO A 290 42.61 9.46 2.39
CA PRO A 290 43.12 10.29 1.30
C PRO A 290 42.47 9.95 -0.03
N VAL A 291 42.20 10.95 -0.86
CA VAL A 291 41.62 10.80 -2.20
C VAL A 291 42.71 11.01 -3.25
N PHE A 292 42.88 10.05 -4.16
CA PHE A 292 43.84 10.19 -5.27
C PHE A 292 43.41 11.28 -6.26
N ASP A 293 44.37 12.09 -6.71
CA ASP A 293 44.23 12.85 -7.96
C ASP A 293 44.09 11.84 -9.13
N PRO A 294 43.41 12.18 -10.25
CA PRO A 294 43.13 11.23 -11.33
C PRO A 294 44.33 10.41 -11.82
N LEU A 295 44.16 9.08 -11.86
CA LEU A 295 45.21 8.13 -12.20
C LEU A 295 45.09 7.69 -13.66
N TYR A 296 46.11 8.03 -14.47
CA TYR A 296 46.13 7.79 -15.91
C TYR A 296 47.02 6.60 -16.29
N THR A 297 46.73 5.98 -17.43
CA THR A 297 47.60 5.01 -18.11
C THR A 297 48.97 5.62 -18.39
N ARG A 298 50.03 4.79 -18.33
CA ARG A 298 51.42 5.18 -18.54
C ARG A 298 52.10 4.24 -19.54
N THR A 299 52.77 4.79 -20.54
CA THR A 299 53.40 4.00 -21.60
C THR A 299 54.92 4.16 -21.60
N THR A 300 55.64 3.09 -21.89
CA THR A 300 57.10 3.08 -22.10
C THR A 300 57.49 1.98 -23.09
N ARG A 301 58.79 1.82 -23.35
CA ARG A 301 59.35 0.73 -24.17
C ARG A 301 60.20 -0.19 -23.34
N ALA A 302 60.36 -1.43 -23.81
CA ALA A 302 61.34 -2.34 -23.24
C ALA A 302 62.76 -1.75 -23.35
N GLY A 303 63.37 -1.45 -22.20
CA GLY A 303 64.69 -0.82 -22.07
C GLY A 303 64.69 0.70 -21.83
N GLU A 304 63.54 1.37 -21.79
CA GLU A 304 63.42 2.82 -21.49
C GLU A 304 62.86 3.03 -20.07
N GLU A 305 63.40 4.00 -19.32
CA GLU A 305 62.95 4.28 -17.95
C GLU A 305 61.60 5.02 -17.96
N LEU A 306 60.57 4.38 -17.38
CA LEU A 306 59.31 5.02 -17.02
C LEU A 306 59.43 5.64 -15.63
N ARG A 307 59.03 6.90 -15.49
CA ARG A 307 59.01 7.65 -14.24
C ARG A 307 57.74 8.51 -14.15
N PHE A 308 57.00 8.40 -13.07
CA PHE A 308 55.86 9.27 -12.74
C PHE A 308 55.58 9.26 -11.23
N SER A 309 54.82 10.22 -10.73
CA SER A 309 54.32 10.19 -9.34
C SER A 309 52.81 9.97 -9.30
N VAL A 310 52.33 9.29 -8.26
CA VAL A 310 50.93 9.34 -7.84
C VAL A 310 50.76 10.38 -6.72
N VAL A 311 49.64 11.08 -6.71
CA VAL A 311 49.32 12.13 -5.74
C VAL A 311 47.95 11.84 -5.15
N ALA A 312 47.82 12.00 -3.83
CA ALA A 312 46.54 11.97 -3.13
C ALA A 312 46.49 13.12 -2.11
N ARG A 313 45.28 13.57 -1.81
CA ARG A 313 44.98 14.68 -0.90
C ARG A 313 44.12 14.15 0.23
N ASP A 314 44.52 14.48 1.44
CA ASP A 314 43.78 14.10 2.63
C ASP A 314 42.67 15.12 2.93
N PRO A 315 41.37 14.72 3.04
CA PRO A 315 40.28 15.63 3.31
C PRO A 315 40.30 16.29 4.69
N ASP A 316 40.99 15.70 5.66
CA ASP A 316 41.14 16.19 7.03
C ASP A 316 42.46 16.97 7.24
N GLY A 317 43.32 17.00 6.23
CA GLY A 317 44.54 17.79 6.16
C GLY A 317 45.80 17.04 6.59
N ASP A 318 45.72 15.71 6.74
CA ASP A 318 46.84 14.89 7.18
C ASP A 318 47.92 14.68 6.11
N GLY A 319 49.11 14.33 6.61
CA GLY A 319 50.23 13.97 5.74
C GLY A 319 50.02 12.59 5.14
N VAL A 320 49.94 12.49 3.81
CA VAL A 320 49.78 11.20 3.12
C VAL A 320 51.10 10.39 3.11
N ARG A 321 50.97 9.07 3.00
CA ARG A 321 52.01 8.10 2.69
C ARG A 321 51.50 7.15 1.62
N TYR A 322 52.37 6.77 0.69
CA TYR A 322 52.01 5.93 -0.44
C TYR A 322 52.55 4.51 -0.31
N GLY A 323 51.77 3.55 -0.80
CA GLY A 323 52.14 2.15 -1.02
C GLY A 323 51.93 1.75 -2.48
N MET A 324 52.60 0.66 -2.89
CA MET A 324 52.44 0.06 -4.21
C MET A 324 52.43 -1.47 -4.07
N GLU A 325 51.51 -2.12 -4.77
CA GLU A 325 51.55 -3.55 -5.06
C GLU A 325 51.62 -3.75 -6.58
N ALA A 326 52.74 -4.29 -7.03
CA ALA A 326 53.03 -4.52 -8.44
C ALA A 326 52.99 -6.02 -8.77
N PRO A 327 52.46 -6.42 -9.94
CA PRO A 327 52.54 -7.79 -10.44
C PRO A 327 53.98 -8.35 -10.44
N PRO A 328 54.20 -9.66 -10.22
CA PRO A 328 55.52 -10.31 -10.25
C PRO A 328 56.34 -10.07 -11.52
N GLU A 329 55.67 -9.70 -12.62
CA GLU A 329 56.23 -9.42 -13.93
C GLU A 329 56.99 -8.08 -14.00
N LEU A 330 56.73 -7.12 -13.10
CA LEU A 330 57.45 -5.83 -13.01
C LEU A 330 58.82 -5.98 -12.33
N ILE A 331 59.65 -6.89 -12.85
CA ILE A 331 60.99 -7.14 -12.33
C ILE A 331 61.83 -5.85 -12.44
N GLY A 332 62.27 -5.35 -11.28
CA GLY A 332 63.13 -4.17 -11.18
C GLY A 332 62.41 -2.83 -11.05
N ALA A 333 61.08 -2.80 -10.86
CA ALA A 333 60.37 -1.58 -10.50
C ALA A 333 60.72 -1.12 -9.07
N ALA A 334 60.73 0.19 -8.85
CA ALA A 334 60.96 0.85 -7.58
C ALA A 334 59.86 1.89 -7.31
N PHE A 335 59.52 2.08 -6.05
CA PHE A 335 58.52 3.05 -5.62
C PHE A 335 58.95 3.74 -4.32
N ASP A 336 58.87 5.06 -4.28
CA ASP A 336 59.14 5.87 -3.10
C ASP A 336 57.82 6.22 -2.37
N GLY A 337 57.64 5.65 -1.19
CA GLY A 337 56.40 5.76 -0.41
C GLY A 337 56.21 7.09 0.33
N ASP A 338 57.17 8.01 0.29
CA ASP A 338 57.01 9.36 0.87
C ASP A 338 56.71 10.41 -0.22
N SER A 339 57.23 10.24 -1.44
CA SER A 339 56.99 11.14 -2.57
C SER A 339 55.99 10.63 -3.62
N GLY A 340 55.57 9.36 -3.51
CA GLY A 340 54.68 8.72 -4.49
C GLY A 340 55.35 8.45 -5.84
N GLU A 341 56.68 8.55 -5.96
CA GLU A 341 57.41 8.36 -7.22
C GLU A 341 57.57 6.88 -7.58
N PHE A 342 57.06 6.50 -8.76
CA PHE A 342 57.30 5.22 -9.42
C PHE A 342 58.44 5.35 -10.45
N VAL A 343 59.35 4.37 -10.46
CA VAL A 343 60.43 4.25 -11.45
C VAL A 343 60.59 2.81 -11.89
N TRP A 344 60.54 2.54 -13.20
CA TRP A 344 60.80 1.20 -13.75
C TRP A 344 61.45 1.27 -15.13
N THR A 345 62.48 0.45 -15.36
CA THR A 345 63.01 0.18 -16.71
C THR A 345 62.64 -1.25 -17.09
N PRO A 346 61.66 -1.47 -17.99
CA PRO A 346 61.22 -2.81 -18.34
C PRO A 346 62.34 -3.58 -19.07
N PRO A 347 62.62 -4.85 -18.73
CA PRO A 347 63.61 -5.64 -19.46
C PRO A 347 63.14 -6.00 -20.88
N ALA A 348 64.06 -6.26 -21.80
CA ALA A 348 63.71 -6.74 -23.15
C ALA A 348 62.90 -8.04 -23.08
N GLY A 349 61.76 -8.12 -23.78
CA GLY A 349 60.83 -9.25 -23.67
C GLY A 349 59.71 -9.08 -22.63
N SER A 350 59.51 -7.87 -22.10
CA SER A 350 58.40 -7.52 -21.18
C SER A 350 57.31 -6.67 -21.85
N GLU A 351 57.08 -6.87 -23.15
CA GLU A 351 56.05 -6.14 -23.88
C GLU A 351 54.64 -6.63 -23.49
N GLY A 352 53.74 -5.70 -23.18
CA GLY A 352 52.40 -6.00 -22.69
C GLY A 352 51.79 -4.90 -21.82
N MET A 353 50.61 -5.19 -21.26
CA MET A 353 49.86 -4.30 -20.35
C MET A 353 49.93 -4.87 -18.93
N TYR A 354 50.30 -4.02 -17.97
CA TYR A 354 50.43 -4.38 -16.55
C TYR A 354 49.54 -3.49 -15.69
N ARG A 355 48.76 -4.05 -14.77
CA ARG A 355 47.94 -3.27 -13.83
C ARG A 355 48.69 -3.15 -12.51
N VAL A 356 49.02 -1.94 -12.08
CA VAL A 356 49.71 -1.64 -10.81
C VAL A 356 48.71 -1.05 -9.83
N ARG A 357 48.70 -1.56 -8.58
CA ARG A 357 47.90 -1.02 -7.48
C ARG A 357 48.72 -0.03 -6.69
N PHE A 358 48.17 1.14 -6.43
CA PHE A 358 48.69 2.11 -5.48
C PHE A 358 47.73 2.25 -4.31
N THR A 359 48.27 2.57 -3.14
CA THR A 359 47.51 2.82 -1.91
C THR A 359 47.95 4.15 -1.35
N ALA A 360 47.01 5.01 -0.98
CA ALA A 360 47.28 6.21 -0.22
C ALA A 360 46.75 5.97 1.20
N THR A 361 47.57 6.29 2.20
CA THR A 361 47.25 6.12 3.62
C THR A 361 47.63 7.41 4.32
N ASP A 362 46.77 7.93 5.20
CA ASP A 362 47.12 9.10 6.01
C ASP A 362 48.20 8.76 7.07
N ARG A 363 48.43 9.69 8.00
CA ARG A 363 49.36 9.53 9.13
C ARG A 363 48.65 9.66 10.49
N TRP A 364 47.34 9.43 10.54
CA TRP A 364 46.53 9.43 11.76
C TRP A 364 46.53 8.06 12.45
N ASP A 365 45.92 7.99 13.65
CA ASP A 365 45.68 6.77 14.41
C ASP A 365 44.19 6.68 14.81
N PRO A 366 43.42 5.74 14.24
CA PRO A 366 43.83 4.72 13.29
C PRO A 366 43.88 5.31 11.85
N PRO A 367 44.80 4.83 11.00
CA PRO A 367 44.95 5.37 9.65
C PRO A 367 43.84 4.88 8.73
N ALA A 368 43.32 5.78 7.90
CA ALA A 368 42.43 5.48 6.79
C ALA A 368 43.23 5.38 5.48
N SER A 369 42.70 4.66 4.51
CA SER A 369 43.39 4.42 3.24
C SER A 369 42.46 4.22 2.06
N SER A 370 42.86 4.74 0.90
CA SER A 370 42.23 4.46 -0.39
C SER A 370 43.19 3.67 -1.29
N GLU A 371 42.63 3.00 -2.30
CA GLU A 371 43.41 2.38 -3.37
C GLU A 371 43.07 2.97 -4.74
N GLY A 372 44.04 2.96 -5.63
CA GLY A 372 43.94 3.43 -7.00
C GLY A 372 44.75 2.55 -7.94
N TRP A 373 44.44 2.60 -9.23
CA TRP A 373 45.01 1.68 -10.22
C TRP A 373 45.58 2.45 -11.41
N VAL A 374 46.76 2.04 -11.86
CA VAL A 374 47.41 2.56 -13.08
C VAL A 374 47.71 1.40 -14.02
N TRP A 375 47.38 1.57 -15.29
CA TRP A 375 47.85 0.69 -16.36
C TRP A 375 49.23 1.14 -16.84
N VAL A 376 50.17 0.21 -16.92
CA VAL A 376 51.50 0.41 -17.50
C VAL A 376 51.61 -0.41 -18.78
N SER A 377 51.69 0.28 -19.91
CA SER A 377 51.87 -0.28 -21.26
C SER A 377 53.35 -0.32 -21.61
N VAL A 378 53.86 -1.48 -22.04
CA VAL A 378 55.25 -1.66 -22.50
C VAL A 378 55.26 -2.08 -23.97
N CYS A 379 55.89 -1.25 -24.79
CA CYS A 379 55.90 -1.35 -26.24
C CYS A 379 57.18 -1.96 -26.81
N SER A 380 57.04 -2.66 -27.95
CA SER A 380 58.17 -3.21 -28.73
C SER A 380 58.88 -2.18 -29.63
N SER A 381 58.26 -1.01 -29.83
CA SER A 381 58.68 0.07 -30.72
C SER A 381 58.28 1.43 -30.14
N PRO A 382 58.71 2.56 -30.75
CA PRO A 382 57.98 3.82 -30.65
C PRO A 382 56.47 3.60 -30.77
N CYS A 383 55.75 4.10 -29.77
CA CYS A 383 54.30 4.10 -29.70
C CYS A 383 53.76 5.39 -29.08
N ASP A 384 54.53 6.05 -28.22
CA ASP A 384 54.43 7.50 -28.07
C ASP A 384 54.62 8.16 -29.45
N ASP A 385 53.55 8.74 -30.01
CA ASP A 385 53.57 9.48 -31.28
C ASP A 385 53.83 10.99 -31.07
N GLY A 386 53.92 11.43 -29.82
CA GLY A 386 54.09 12.82 -29.39
C GLY A 386 52.78 13.58 -29.18
N ASN A 387 51.62 12.92 -29.20
CA ASN A 387 50.31 13.51 -29.03
C ASN A 387 49.72 13.21 -27.65
N PHE A 388 49.52 14.24 -26.83
CA PHE A 388 48.89 14.08 -25.51
C PHE A 388 47.43 13.59 -25.58
N CYS A 389 46.81 13.65 -26.76
CA CYS A 389 45.39 13.36 -26.99
C CYS A 389 45.11 11.95 -27.53
N THR A 390 46.08 11.03 -27.41
CA THR A 390 45.95 9.62 -27.77
C THR A 390 46.38 8.71 -26.61
N ASP A 391 45.59 7.66 -26.38
CA ASP A 391 46.00 6.53 -25.54
C ASP A 391 46.96 5.64 -26.34
N ASP A 392 48.24 5.98 -26.26
CA ASP A 392 49.34 5.24 -26.89
C ASP A 392 49.56 3.91 -26.16
N THR A 393 48.82 2.87 -26.52
CA THR A 393 48.85 1.56 -25.86
C THR A 393 49.44 0.46 -26.74
N CYS A 394 49.98 -0.58 -26.11
CA CYS A 394 50.58 -1.72 -26.81
C CYS A 394 49.98 -3.09 -26.44
N PRO A 395 48.69 -3.36 -26.72
CA PRO A 395 48.12 -4.69 -26.54
C PRO A 395 48.91 -5.75 -27.33
N GLY A 396 49.53 -6.70 -26.61
CA GLY A 396 50.39 -7.72 -27.22
C GLY A 396 51.68 -7.17 -27.87
N GLY A 397 52.13 -5.97 -27.48
CA GLY A 397 53.36 -5.34 -27.98
C GLY A 397 53.23 -4.66 -29.36
N VAL A 398 52.03 -4.60 -29.94
CA VAL A 398 51.72 -3.86 -31.17
C VAL A 398 51.15 -2.50 -30.79
N CYS A 399 51.74 -1.43 -31.31
CA CYS A 399 51.30 -0.06 -31.01
C CYS A 399 49.92 0.26 -31.58
N GLN A 400 49.10 0.95 -30.77
CA GLN A 400 47.80 1.51 -31.09
C GLN A 400 47.75 2.95 -30.53
N HIS A 401 47.14 3.87 -31.28
CA HIS A 401 46.98 5.28 -30.92
C HIS A 401 45.49 5.60 -30.99
N ASP A 402 44.74 5.31 -29.92
CA ASP A 402 43.30 5.54 -29.89
C ASP A 402 43.02 6.94 -29.33
N PHE A 403 42.12 7.71 -29.96
CA PHE A 403 41.85 9.09 -29.52
C PHE A 403 41.25 9.10 -28.11
N ASN A 404 41.93 9.76 -27.17
CA ASN A 404 41.48 9.86 -25.79
C ASN A 404 41.15 11.33 -25.44
N ASN A 405 39.90 11.72 -25.70
CA ASN A 405 39.37 13.03 -25.34
C ASN A 405 39.16 13.20 -23.81
N ALA A 406 39.39 12.16 -22.99
CA ALA A 406 39.36 12.24 -21.53
C ALA A 406 40.72 12.59 -20.90
N ILE A 407 41.75 12.84 -21.72
CA ILE A 407 43.03 13.43 -21.28
C ILE A 407 42.94 14.95 -21.46
N ALA A 408 43.34 15.69 -20.42
CA ALA A 408 43.59 17.12 -20.52
C ALA A 408 45.04 17.37 -20.97
N CYS A 409 45.22 18.41 -21.79
CA CYS A 409 46.53 18.92 -22.16
C CYS A 409 47.25 19.48 -20.92
N PRO A 410 48.59 19.61 -20.94
CA PRO A 410 49.31 20.24 -19.84
C PRO A 410 48.92 21.73 -19.73
N ASP A 411 48.18 22.06 -18.68
CA ASP A 411 47.80 23.43 -18.26
C ASP A 411 48.99 24.40 -18.43
N ASP A 412 48.82 25.37 -19.32
CA ASP A 412 49.86 26.37 -19.64
C ASP A 412 49.84 27.59 -18.71
N GLY A 413 48.93 27.60 -17.74
CA GLY A 413 48.72 28.65 -16.75
C GLY A 413 48.01 29.89 -17.28
N ASN A 414 47.34 29.80 -18.43
CA ASN A 414 46.62 30.90 -19.06
C ASN A 414 45.10 30.66 -18.99
N PRO A 415 44.30 31.49 -18.29
CA PRO A 415 42.84 31.37 -18.28
C PRO A 415 42.17 31.67 -19.64
N CYS A 416 42.97 31.86 -20.71
CA CYS A 416 42.55 31.99 -22.10
C CYS A 416 42.98 30.84 -23.02
N SER A 417 43.34 29.67 -22.46
CA SER A 417 43.50 28.40 -23.18
C SER A 417 42.24 27.52 -23.06
N ASP A 418 42.11 26.54 -23.95
CA ASP A 418 41.15 25.43 -23.82
C ASP A 418 41.97 24.15 -23.82
N ASP A 419 42.51 23.78 -22.66
CA ASP A 419 43.45 22.66 -22.47
C ASP A 419 42.81 21.27 -22.63
N ALA A 420 41.80 21.15 -23.50
CA ALA A 420 41.07 19.94 -23.81
C ALA A 420 41.60 19.27 -25.09
N CYS A 421 41.66 17.94 -25.04
CA CYS A 421 41.92 17.12 -26.22
C CYS A 421 40.65 16.92 -27.06
N ARG A 422 40.72 17.29 -28.34
CA ARG A 422 39.66 17.01 -29.33
C ARG A 422 40.26 16.44 -30.61
N ASP A 423 39.71 15.31 -31.07
CA ASP A 423 40.08 14.61 -32.31
C ASP A 423 41.60 14.36 -32.47
N GLY A 424 42.29 14.09 -31.36
CA GLY A 424 43.74 13.91 -31.36
C GLY A 424 44.52 15.21 -31.56
N SER A 425 44.06 16.34 -31.04
CA SER A 425 44.79 17.61 -31.01
C SER A 425 44.48 18.41 -29.74
N CYS A 426 45.52 18.99 -29.14
CA CYS A 426 45.37 19.99 -28.08
C CYS A 426 44.95 21.34 -28.67
N TYR A 427 43.97 21.96 -28.03
CA TYR A 427 43.61 23.35 -28.24
C TYR A 427 44.35 24.18 -27.16
N PHE A 428 44.67 25.45 -27.46
CA PHE A 428 45.57 26.27 -26.60
C PHE A 428 45.19 27.76 -26.58
N LEU A 429 44.16 28.17 -27.31
CA LEU A 429 43.75 29.57 -27.41
C LEU A 429 42.23 29.64 -27.61
N LEU A 430 41.55 30.19 -26.61
CA LEU A 430 40.18 30.65 -26.72
C LEU A 430 40.11 31.86 -27.69
N PRO A 431 39.07 31.96 -28.53
CA PRO A 431 38.83 33.13 -29.39
C PRO A 431 38.75 34.47 -28.63
N ASP A 432 39.06 35.57 -29.32
CA ASP A 432 38.86 36.92 -28.80
C ASP A 432 37.37 37.13 -28.45
N GLY A 433 37.08 37.36 -27.16
CA GLY A 433 35.73 37.54 -26.62
C GLY A 433 35.15 36.34 -25.86
N GLU A 434 35.87 35.23 -25.73
CA GLU A 434 35.54 34.19 -24.74
C GLU A 434 35.81 34.69 -23.32
N ALA A 435 35.10 34.14 -22.33
CA ALA A 435 35.27 34.50 -20.94
C ALA A 435 36.54 33.88 -20.33
N CYS A 436 37.19 34.62 -19.45
CA CYS A 436 38.27 34.18 -18.56
C CYS A 436 38.02 34.81 -17.19
N ASP A 437 38.38 34.17 -16.08
CA ASP A 437 38.24 34.78 -14.75
C ASP A 437 39.57 34.65 -14.01
N ASP A 438 40.24 35.79 -13.76
CA ASP A 438 41.53 35.83 -13.06
C ASP A 438 41.59 36.79 -11.86
N ASP A 439 40.65 37.74 -11.75
CA ASP A 439 40.54 38.67 -10.62
C ASP A 439 39.38 38.35 -9.66
N GLY A 440 38.48 37.44 -10.04
CA GLY A 440 37.35 36.99 -9.23
C GLY A 440 36.27 38.05 -9.02
N SER A 441 36.21 39.08 -9.88
CA SER A 441 35.22 40.15 -9.82
C SER A 441 34.23 40.08 -10.97
N GLU A 442 33.08 39.48 -10.71
CA GLU A 442 31.85 39.61 -11.53
C GLU A 442 31.42 41.05 -11.92
N CYS A 443 32.03 42.08 -11.33
CA CYS A 443 31.82 43.48 -11.70
C CYS A 443 32.81 44.00 -12.74
N THR A 444 33.59 43.12 -13.36
CA THR A 444 34.31 43.30 -14.63
C THR A 444 33.70 42.42 -15.72
N THR A 445 34.08 42.65 -16.98
CA THR A 445 33.74 41.77 -18.11
C THR A 445 35.01 41.11 -18.59
N ASP A 446 35.36 40.03 -17.91
CA ASP A 446 36.66 39.39 -18.06
C ASP A 446 36.69 38.56 -19.34
N GLU A 447 37.32 39.14 -20.37
CA GLU A 447 37.34 38.61 -21.73
C GLU A 447 38.76 38.33 -22.21
N CYS A 448 38.92 37.22 -22.93
CA CYS A 448 40.13 36.89 -23.64
C CYS A 448 40.33 37.84 -24.81
N ARG A 449 41.48 38.52 -24.85
CA ARG A 449 41.86 39.36 -25.99
C ARG A 449 43.32 39.17 -26.35
N SER A 450 43.55 38.53 -27.51
CA SER A 450 44.85 38.15 -28.03
C SER A 450 45.64 37.21 -27.10
N GLY A 451 44.94 36.27 -26.44
CA GLY A 451 45.53 35.24 -25.59
C GLY A 451 45.92 35.71 -24.18
N ALA A 452 45.33 36.79 -23.69
CA ALA A 452 45.44 37.26 -22.31
C ALA A 452 44.08 37.78 -21.82
N CYS A 453 43.80 37.58 -20.53
CA CYS A 453 42.59 38.09 -19.89
C CYS A 453 42.68 39.61 -19.66
N ILE A 454 41.54 40.32 -19.71
CA ILE A 454 41.43 41.75 -19.40
C ILE A 454 40.15 42.06 -18.62
N HIS A 455 40.24 42.98 -17.66
CA HIS A 455 39.19 43.31 -16.66
C HIS A 455 38.58 44.72 -16.85
N PRO A 456 37.82 44.99 -17.94
CA PRO A 456 37.06 46.23 -18.07
C PRO A 456 35.89 46.25 -17.06
N PRO A 457 35.78 47.26 -16.18
CA PRO A 457 34.71 47.30 -15.18
C PRO A 457 33.34 47.53 -15.81
N LEU A 458 32.34 46.80 -15.31
CA LEU A 458 30.95 46.96 -15.69
C LEU A 458 30.39 48.32 -15.25
N PRO A 459 29.38 48.87 -15.95
CA PRO A 459 28.72 50.10 -15.55
C PRO A 459 28.12 50.04 -14.13
N ASP A 460 28.21 51.14 -13.37
CA ASP A 460 27.54 51.26 -12.07
C ASP A 460 26.03 50.97 -12.22
N GLY A 461 25.51 50.02 -11.44
CA GLY A 461 24.13 49.52 -11.53
C GLY A 461 23.93 48.30 -12.45
N THR A 462 25.00 47.68 -12.95
CA THR A 462 24.94 46.34 -13.54
C THR A 462 24.81 45.30 -12.42
N LEU A 463 24.04 44.22 -12.64
CA LEU A 463 23.84 43.16 -11.66
C LEU A 463 25.12 42.32 -11.49
N CYS A 464 25.40 41.89 -10.25
CA CYS A 464 26.47 40.95 -9.88
C CYS A 464 25.87 39.65 -9.30
N GLN A 465 26.66 38.74 -8.71
CA GLN A 465 26.10 37.59 -7.98
C GLN A 465 25.14 38.09 -6.92
N ASP A 466 23.90 37.68 -7.10
CA ASP A 466 22.89 37.50 -6.06
C ASP A 466 23.57 36.85 -4.85
N ASP A 467 23.52 37.49 -3.66
CA ASP A 467 23.94 36.85 -2.41
C ASP A 467 22.94 35.78 -1.93
N TRP A 468 22.04 35.37 -2.84
CA TRP A 468 20.91 34.47 -2.71
C TRP A 468 19.82 34.99 -1.77
N LEU A 469 19.85 36.30 -1.50
CA LEU A 469 18.88 37.05 -0.73
C LEU A 469 18.25 38.11 -1.63
N GLN A 470 17.18 37.77 -2.36
CA GLN A 470 16.44 38.70 -3.24
C GLN A 470 15.93 40.01 -2.60
N CYS A 471 16.15 40.18 -1.31
CA CYS A 471 15.87 41.37 -0.54
C CYS A 471 17.13 42.21 -0.26
N THR A 472 18.17 42.08 -1.08
CA THR A 472 19.34 42.94 -1.17
C THR A 472 19.44 43.61 -2.57
N GLU A 473 20.24 44.67 -2.67
CA GLU A 473 20.51 45.40 -3.93
C GLU A 473 21.84 44.92 -4.52
N ASP A 474 21.83 43.82 -5.29
CA ASP A 474 23.01 43.23 -5.95
C ASP A 474 23.47 44.02 -7.17
N ALA A 475 24.16 45.13 -6.93
CA ALA A 475 24.56 46.06 -7.98
C ALA A 475 26.04 46.45 -7.92
N CYS A 476 26.73 46.23 -9.03
CA CYS A 476 28.09 46.68 -9.26
C CYS A 476 28.24 48.18 -9.05
N ARG A 477 29.24 48.58 -8.25
CA ARG A 477 29.62 49.96 -7.99
C ARG A 477 31.13 50.08 -8.02
N SER A 478 31.66 50.78 -9.03
CA SER A 478 33.10 51.01 -9.24
C SER A 478 33.94 49.74 -9.34
N GLY A 479 33.41 48.68 -9.98
CA GLY A 479 34.11 47.40 -10.19
C GLY A 479 34.06 46.43 -9.02
N TRP A 480 33.15 46.64 -8.05
CA TRP A 480 32.91 45.74 -6.91
C TRP A 480 31.40 45.54 -6.71
N CYS A 481 30.99 44.34 -6.30
CA CYS A 481 29.60 44.09 -5.93
C CYS A 481 29.25 44.75 -4.59
N SER A 482 27.96 45.00 -4.40
CA SER A 482 27.36 45.61 -3.21
C SER A 482 26.06 44.86 -2.97
N HIS A 483 25.74 44.54 -1.70
CA HIS A 483 24.50 43.86 -1.30
C HIS A 483 23.85 44.68 -0.16
N ALA A 484 23.00 45.64 -0.51
CA ALA A 484 22.36 46.53 0.47
C ALA A 484 20.88 46.17 0.65
N PRO A 485 20.35 45.98 1.88
CA PRO A 485 18.97 45.52 2.06
C PRO A 485 17.92 46.42 1.37
N LEU A 486 17.03 45.78 0.61
CA LEU A 486 15.86 46.40 -0.01
C LEU A 486 14.82 46.80 1.05
N PRO A 487 13.92 47.76 0.75
CA PRO A 487 12.86 48.15 1.67
C PRO A 487 11.90 46.99 1.98
N ASP A 488 11.39 46.97 3.22
CA ASP A 488 10.28 46.09 3.61
C ASP A 488 9.07 46.25 2.65
N ASP A 489 8.29 45.18 2.47
CA ASP A 489 7.19 45.05 1.49
C ASP A 489 7.61 45.10 0.00
N THR A 490 8.91 45.11 -0.34
CA THR A 490 9.35 44.90 -1.72
C THR A 490 8.97 43.47 -2.18
N PRO A 491 8.33 43.29 -3.36
CA PRO A 491 8.02 41.95 -3.87
C PRO A 491 9.29 41.16 -4.16
N CYS A 492 9.31 39.90 -3.76
CA CYS A 492 10.36 38.93 -4.05
C CYS A 492 9.72 37.57 -4.39
N ASP A 493 10.55 36.55 -4.62
CA ASP A 493 10.17 35.19 -4.99
C ASP A 493 11.21 34.24 -4.38
N ASP A 494 10.91 33.53 -3.29
CA ASP A 494 11.88 32.64 -2.63
C ASP A 494 12.17 31.34 -3.43
N LYS A 495 11.65 31.23 -4.65
CA LYS A 495 11.69 30.11 -5.60
C LYS A 495 10.96 28.84 -5.15
N ARG A 496 10.18 28.90 -4.07
CA ARG A 496 9.16 27.89 -3.77
C ARG A 496 7.91 28.21 -4.59
N GLN A 497 7.47 27.30 -5.43
CA GLN A 497 6.20 27.40 -6.15
C GLN A 497 5.00 27.22 -5.19
N CYS A 498 5.28 26.66 -4.01
CA CYS A 498 4.40 26.34 -2.91
C CYS A 498 4.06 27.50 -1.94
N ASN A 499 4.30 28.76 -2.31
CA ASN A 499 3.86 29.93 -1.56
C ASN A 499 3.11 30.94 -2.47
N GLY A 500 2.40 31.87 -1.83
CA GLY A 500 1.73 33.00 -2.44
C GLY A 500 2.43 34.31 -2.08
N ALA A 501 2.75 35.08 -3.13
CA ALA A 501 3.16 36.49 -3.15
C ALA A 501 4.08 36.94 -2.00
N ASP A 502 5.35 36.59 -2.12
CA ASP A 502 6.40 36.82 -1.13
C ASP A 502 6.79 38.29 -0.99
N ARG A 503 7.36 38.63 0.17
CA ARG A 503 7.77 39.99 0.51
C ARG A 503 9.07 40.05 1.29
N CYS A 504 9.83 41.11 1.03
CA CYS A 504 10.99 41.46 1.82
C CYS A 504 10.62 41.96 3.21
N VAL A 505 11.32 41.44 4.22
CA VAL A 505 11.31 41.92 5.60
C VAL A 505 12.74 41.86 6.14
N LEU A 506 13.29 43.00 6.57
CA LEU A 506 14.64 43.13 7.15
C LEU A 506 15.81 42.61 6.28
N GLY A 507 15.60 42.41 4.98
CA GLY A 507 16.60 41.86 4.05
C GLY A 507 16.42 40.36 3.75
N GLU A 508 15.37 39.72 4.25
CA GLU A 508 15.01 38.33 3.93
C GLU A 508 13.68 38.28 3.14
N CYS A 509 13.57 37.35 2.18
CA CYS A 509 12.33 37.11 1.44
C CYS A 509 11.47 36.10 2.20
N LEU A 510 10.20 36.45 2.49
CA LEU A 510 9.27 35.61 3.24
C LEU A 510 7.97 35.39 2.46
N GLY A 511 7.65 34.12 2.20
CA GLY A 511 6.40 33.70 1.57
C GLY A 511 5.28 33.33 2.54
N THR A 512 4.07 33.15 2.00
CA THR A 512 2.87 32.69 2.72
C THR A 512 2.24 31.49 2.02
N LEU A 513 1.63 30.51 2.69
CA LEU A 513 1.03 29.36 1.97
C LEU A 513 -0.15 29.80 1.06
N PRO A 514 -0.38 29.13 -0.10
CA PRO A 514 -1.51 29.44 -0.97
C PRO A 514 -2.86 29.26 -0.26
N PRO A 515 -3.88 30.10 -0.51
CA PRO A 515 -5.16 30.01 0.20
C PRO A 515 -5.91 28.68 0.02
N GLU A 516 -5.69 27.95 -1.07
CA GLU A 516 -6.21 26.59 -1.28
C GLU A 516 -5.42 25.47 -0.58
N CYS A 517 -4.19 25.75 -0.16
CA CYS A 517 -3.34 24.83 0.59
C CYS A 517 -3.69 24.83 2.08
N ILE A 518 -4.15 25.97 2.60
CA ILE A 518 -4.55 26.15 4.00
C ILE A 518 -5.98 25.62 4.21
N ASP A 519 -6.17 24.52 4.93
CA ASP A 519 -7.51 23.96 5.17
C ASP A 519 -8.16 24.42 6.48
N GLY A 520 -7.37 25.03 7.36
CA GLY A 520 -7.85 25.71 8.57
C GLY A 520 -8.20 24.76 9.71
N LEU A 521 -7.75 23.51 9.68
CA LEU A 521 -7.84 22.57 10.78
C LEU A 521 -6.53 22.59 11.59
N ASP A 522 -6.61 22.87 12.89
CA ASP A 522 -5.41 22.94 13.75
C ASP A 522 -4.65 21.60 13.87
N CYS A 523 -5.27 20.48 13.47
CA CYS A 523 -4.69 19.13 13.47
C CYS A 523 -4.04 18.71 12.14
N THR A 524 -4.08 19.55 11.10
CA THR A 524 -3.33 19.33 9.86
C THR A 524 -2.18 20.31 9.81
N ARG A 525 -0.98 19.79 9.57
CA ARG A 525 0.10 20.58 9.04
C ARG A 525 -0.05 20.64 7.54
N ASP A 526 -0.56 21.77 7.08
CA ASP A 526 -0.53 22.16 5.67
C ASP A 526 0.94 22.40 5.25
N ASP A 527 1.42 21.55 4.36
CA ASP A 527 2.78 21.49 3.83
C ASP A 527 2.67 21.46 2.30
N CYS A 528 3.75 21.69 1.56
CA CYS A 528 3.69 21.68 0.10
C CYS A 528 5.07 21.33 -0.48
N ASP A 529 5.07 20.42 -1.44
CA ASP A 529 6.27 19.89 -2.10
C ASP A 529 6.35 20.44 -3.52
N ASP A 530 7.46 21.14 -3.81
CA ASP A 530 7.67 21.87 -5.06
C ASP A 530 7.98 20.95 -6.26
N TYR A 531 8.53 19.74 -6.05
CA TYR A 531 9.06 18.88 -7.13
C TYR A 531 8.90 17.35 -6.91
N PRO A 532 7.68 16.81 -6.78
CA PRO A 532 7.47 15.37 -6.88
C PRO A 532 7.68 14.90 -8.32
N VAL A 533 8.50 13.87 -8.51
CA VAL A 533 8.86 13.33 -9.84
C VAL A 533 8.31 11.93 -10.05
N ARG A 534 7.93 11.60 -11.29
CA ARG A 534 7.19 10.36 -11.61
C ARG A 534 7.66 9.71 -12.91
N ILE A 535 7.43 8.41 -13.00
CA ILE A 535 7.50 7.64 -14.26
C ILE A 535 6.06 7.47 -14.76
N GLU A 536 5.80 7.73 -16.03
CA GLU A 536 4.48 7.58 -16.67
C GLU A 536 4.58 7.04 -18.11
N PRO A 537 3.51 6.42 -18.66
CA PRO A 537 3.50 5.96 -20.06
C PRO A 537 3.46 7.12 -21.04
N CYS A 538 4.11 6.99 -22.20
CA CYS A 538 4.11 8.01 -23.25
C CYS A 538 3.94 7.41 -24.67
N ASP A 539 3.30 8.16 -25.57
CA ASP A 539 2.99 7.74 -26.95
C ASP A 539 4.18 7.93 -27.92
N GLU A 540 5.37 7.50 -27.51
CA GLU A 540 6.61 7.63 -28.28
C GLU A 540 7.03 6.26 -28.85
N PRO A 541 7.26 6.11 -30.17
CA PRO A 541 7.65 4.83 -30.75
C PRO A 541 9.12 4.48 -30.46
N PHE A 542 9.42 3.18 -30.35
CA PHE A 542 10.78 2.64 -30.25
C PHE A 542 11.68 3.08 -31.42
N GLU A 543 12.94 3.38 -31.13
CA GLU A 543 13.93 3.86 -32.09
C GLU A 543 14.98 2.81 -32.46
N ASP A 544 14.82 2.18 -33.63
CA ASP A 544 15.77 1.16 -34.10
C ASP A 544 17.10 1.76 -34.59
N ILE A 545 18.05 1.97 -33.67
CA ILE A 545 19.41 2.42 -33.98
C ILE A 545 20.32 1.28 -34.49
N SER A 546 19.82 0.07 -34.76
CA SER A 546 20.61 -1.12 -35.16
C SER A 546 21.44 -0.99 -36.45
N ARG A 547 21.26 0.11 -37.20
CA ARG A 547 22.00 0.48 -38.42
C ARG A 547 22.87 1.74 -38.30
N GLN A 548 22.70 2.54 -37.24
CA GLN A 548 23.35 3.86 -37.09
C GLN A 548 24.07 4.05 -35.75
N GLY A 549 23.68 3.32 -34.70
CA GLY A 549 24.38 3.27 -33.43
C GLY A 549 25.72 2.54 -33.53
N VAL A 550 26.65 2.95 -32.68
CA VAL A 550 27.94 2.28 -32.48
C VAL A 550 27.75 1.12 -31.52
N ASP A 551 28.16 -0.08 -31.93
CA ASP A 551 28.21 -1.25 -31.07
C ASP A 551 29.36 -1.09 -30.06
N ILE A 552 29.04 -1.09 -28.76
CA ILE A 552 30.04 -0.90 -27.69
C ILE A 552 30.77 -2.19 -27.31
N GLY A 553 30.52 -3.31 -28.00
CA GLY A 553 31.24 -4.57 -27.80
C GLY A 553 30.88 -5.31 -26.51
N LEU A 554 29.70 -5.03 -25.96
CA LEU A 554 29.20 -5.54 -24.69
C LEU A 554 28.62 -6.94 -24.88
N PHE A 555 29.47 -7.96 -24.67
CA PHE A 555 29.14 -9.38 -24.85
C PHE A 555 29.48 -10.20 -23.61
N GLY A 556 28.72 -11.26 -23.37
CA GLY A 556 28.88 -12.16 -22.24
C GLY A 556 27.72 -12.08 -21.25
N ASP A 557 28.07 -12.25 -19.98
CA ASP A 557 27.20 -12.46 -18.80
C ASP A 557 27.77 -11.61 -17.66
N ASP A 558 26.95 -10.89 -16.88
CA ASP A 558 27.40 -9.99 -15.80
C ASP A 558 28.52 -8.98 -16.22
N ILE A 559 28.53 -8.53 -17.48
CA ILE A 559 29.53 -7.58 -17.99
C ILE A 559 28.97 -6.15 -17.96
N THR A 560 29.79 -5.20 -17.50
CA THR A 560 29.55 -3.75 -17.62
C THR A 560 30.70 -3.09 -18.38
N ILE A 561 30.39 -2.20 -19.32
CA ILE A 561 31.36 -1.41 -20.10
C ILE A 561 31.09 0.08 -19.90
N GLY A 562 32.17 0.84 -19.67
CA GLY A 562 32.17 2.30 -19.63
C GLY A 562 33.53 2.84 -19.22
N PRO A 563 33.68 4.17 -19.08
CA PRO A 563 32.62 5.16 -19.28
C PRO A 563 32.22 5.34 -20.76
N VAL A 564 30.92 5.32 -21.01
CA VAL A 564 30.26 5.78 -22.23
C VAL A 564 29.98 7.28 -22.07
N GLU A 565 30.60 8.08 -22.94
CA GLU A 565 30.43 9.53 -23.02
C GLU A 565 29.00 9.92 -23.47
N ILE A 566 28.29 10.70 -22.66
CA ILE A 566 26.93 11.21 -22.97
C ILE A 566 27.00 12.31 -24.04
N GLY A 567 28.01 13.17 -23.97
CA GLY A 567 28.20 14.31 -24.90
C GLY A 567 27.49 15.61 -24.51
N PHE A 568 26.91 15.65 -23.30
CA PHE A 568 26.36 16.82 -22.60
C PHE A 568 26.31 16.52 -21.10
N GLU A 569 26.17 17.56 -20.28
CA GLU A 569 25.89 17.39 -18.86
C GLU A 569 24.44 16.94 -18.66
N TRP A 570 24.29 15.82 -17.97
CA TRP A 570 23.00 15.21 -17.69
C TRP A 570 22.91 14.87 -16.20
N VAL A 571 21.90 15.43 -15.53
CA VAL A 571 21.66 15.15 -14.11
C VAL A 571 20.87 13.86 -14.00
N PHE A 572 21.33 12.93 -13.16
CA PHE A 572 20.55 11.73 -12.85
C PHE A 572 19.24 12.16 -12.18
N PRO A 573 18.07 11.59 -12.50
CA PRO A 573 16.82 12.28 -12.21
C PRO A 573 16.42 12.34 -10.71
N LEU A 574 17.15 11.62 -9.85
CA LEU A 574 17.08 11.63 -8.39
C LEU A 574 18.45 11.95 -7.74
N SER A 575 19.35 12.60 -8.47
CA SER A 575 20.72 12.97 -8.05
C SER A 575 20.89 14.50 -8.05
N SER A 576 21.73 15.05 -7.18
CA SER A 576 22.11 16.47 -7.23
C SER A 576 23.24 16.79 -8.20
N GLU A 577 24.04 15.79 -8.59
CA GLU A 577 25.24 16.01 -9.41
C GLU A 577 25.00 15.70 -10.90
N PRO A 578 25.43 16.58 -11.83
CA PRO A 578 25.46 16.29 -13.25
C PRO A 578 26.58 15.30 -13.58
N VAL A 579 26.31 14.40 -14.52
CA VAL A 579 27.30 13.49 -15.10
C VAL A 579 27.43 13.72 -16.60
N GLN A 580 28.63 13.53 -17.12
CA GLN A 580 28.92 13.57 -18.56
C GLN A 580 29.16 12.15 -19.13
N ARG A 581 29.19 11.13 -18.25
CA ARG A 581 29.62 9.76 -18.53
C ARG A 581 28.80 8.75 -17.72
N VAL A 582 28.54 7.57 -18.29
CA VAL A 582 27.82 6.47 -17.64
C VAL A 582 28.44 5.11 -18.00
N PHE A 583 28.12 4.06 -17.26
CA PHE A 583 28.51 2.68 -17.53
C PHE A 583 27.27 1.87 -17.91
N VAL A 584 27.39 0.94 -18.85
CA VAL A 584 26.27 0.18 -19.43
C VAL A 584 26.50 -1.31 -19.19
N SER A 585 25.51 -2.00 -18.60
CA SER A 585 25.56 -3.44 -18.27
C SER A 585 24.81 -4.30 -19.30
N VAL A 586 25.26 -5.53 -19.51
CA VAL A 586 24.50 -6.56 -20.26
C VAL A 586 23.13 -6.76 -19.61
N ASN A 587 23.06 -6.70 -18.28
CA ASN A 587 21.88 -6.86 -17.43
C ASN A 587 20.89 -5.69 -17.52
N GLY A 588 20.72 -5.08 -18.70
CA GLY A 588 19.70 -4.07 -19.00
C GLY A 588 19.71 -2.83 -18.11
N ALA A 589 20.90 -2.40 -17.68
CA ALA A 589 21.08 -1.33 -16.70
C ALA A 589 22.17 -0.33 -17.11
N ILE A 590 22.05 0.90 -16.62
CA ILE A 590 23.06 1.97 -16.76
C ILE A 590 23.40 2.50 -15.36
N THR A 591 24.67 2.71 -15.02
CA THR A 591 25.09 3.31 -13.74
C THR A 591 25.98 4.53 -13.94
N ALA A 592 25.87 5.55 -13.07
CA ALA A 592 26.81 6.67 -13.08
C ALA A 592 28.19 6.27 -12.52
N ASP A 593 28.18 5.54 -11.40
CA ASP A 593 29.36 5.34 -10.56
C ASP A 593 30.18 4.09 -10.93
N GLY A 594 29.81 3.41 -12.02
CA GLY A 594 30.55 2.25 -12.56
C GLY A 594 30.44 0.96 -11.76
N VAL A 595 29.52 0.92 -10.79
CA VAL A 595 29.16 -0.31 -10.07
C VAL A 595 28.40 -1.24 -11.02
N GLU A 596 28.81 -2.50 -11.06
CA GLU A 596 28.13 -3.60 -11.74
C GLU A 596 26.92 -4.01 -10.88
N PRO A 597 25.68 -3.98 -11.40
CA PRO A 597 24.48 -4.20 -10.58
C PRO A 597 24.22 -5.68 -10.20
N GLY A 598 24.77 -6.63 -10.95
CA GLY A 598 24.64 -8.08 -10.73
C GLY A 598 23.34 -8.69 -11.30
N PRO A 599 23.22 -10.03 -11.29
CA PRO A 599 22.16 -10.79 -11.99
C PRO A 599 20.87 -10.92 -11.15
N LYS A 600 20.51 -9.92 -10.34
CA LYS A 600 19.36 -10.02 -9.43
C LYS A 600 18.30 -8.96 -9.71
N ASN A 601 17.13 -9.43 -10.13
CA ASN A 601 15.88 -8.71 -10.27
C ASN A 601 15.27 -8.24 -8.94
N LEU A 602 15.98 -7.38 -8.21
CA LEU A 602 15.52 -6.81 -6.95
C LEU A 602 14.65 -5.57 -7.18
N CYS A 603 13.44 -5.63 -6.66
CA CYS A 603 12.51 -4.50 -6.68
C CYS A 603 13.15 -3.25 -6.03
N LEU A 604 13.12 -2.12 -6.74
CA LEU A 604 13.59 -0.84 -6.20
C LEU A 604 12.54 -0.20 -5.25
N PRO A 605 12.96 0.50 -4.20
CA PRO A 605 14.34 0.58 -3.69
C PRO A 605 14.80 -0.70 -2.95
N ASN A 606 16.09 -1.00 -3.02
CA ASN A 606 16.71 -2.12 -2.30
C ASN A 606 18.07 -1.74 -1.70
N GLU A 607 18.38 -2.27 -0.52
CA GLU A 607 19.66 -2.08 0.17
C GLU A 607 20.88 -2.59 -0.63
N ALA A 608 20.67 -3.57 -1.52
CA ALA A 608 21.70 -4.12 -2.40
C ALA A 608 21.75 -3.47 -3.79
N SER A 609 20.89 -2.49 -4.09
CA SER A 609 20.92 -1.79 -5.38
C SER A 609 22.04 -0.76 -5.43
N PRO A 610 22.72 -0.60 -6.58
CA PRO A 610 23.62 0.54 -6.77
C PRO A 610 22.90 1.89 -6.62
N VAL A 611 23.66 2.88 -6.13
CA VAL A 611 23.37 4.30 -6.33
C VAL A 611 23.42 4.65 -7.82
N ARG A 612 22.66 5.68 -8.21
CA ARG A 612 22.59 6.23 -9.58
C ARG A 612 22.47 5.15 -10.66
N LEU A 613 21.51 4.26 -10.48
CA LEU A 613 21.14 3.18 -11.39
C LEU A 613 19.95 3.62 -12.25
N LEU A 614 20.01 3.39 -13.56
CA LEU A 614 18.85 3.32 -14.45
C LEU A 614 18.59 1.84 -14.74
N ALA A 615 17.54 1.29 -14.14
CA ALA A 615 17.08 -0.07 -14.40
C ALA A 615 16.14 -0.02 -15.60
N VAL A 616 16.65 -0.29 -16.81
CA VAL A 616 15.89 -0.19 -18.07
C VAL A 616 15.10 -1.48 -18.30
N TYR A 617 15.77 -2.62 -18.09
CA TYR A 617 15.21 -3.97 -17.97
C TYR A 617 16.21 -4.79 -17.14
N TRP A 618 16.29 -4.52 -15.83
CA TRP A 618 17.34 -5.11 -15.00
C TRP A 618 17.01 -6.53 -14.55
N ASP A 619 17.74 -7.50 -15.11
CA ASP A 619 17.57 -8.95 -14.95
C ASP A 619 18.89 -9.68 -15.31
N ASP A 620 18.95 -10.99 -15.08
CA ASP A 620 20.04 -11.91 -15.44
C ASP A 620 20.09 -12.13 -16.97
N LEU A 621 20.78 -11.25 -17.70
CA LEU A 621 20.79 -11.21 -19.16
C LEU A 621 22.14 -11.64 -19.75
N PHE A 622 22.06 -12.27 -20.92
CA PHE A 622 23.19 -12.74 -21.70
C PHE A 622 23.19 -12.13 -23.11
N CYS A 623 24.37 -11.68 -23.57
CA CYS A 623 24.55 -11.12 -24.92
C CYS A 623 25.62 -11.88 -25.72
N ALA A 624 25.18 -12.68 -26.69
CA ALA A 624 26.05 -13.45 -27.59
C ALA A 624 26.24 -12.77 -28.95
N ALA A 625 27.48 -12.39 -29.27
CA ALA A 625 27.84 -11.80 -30.56
C ALA A 625 27.51 -12.72 -31.74
N GLU A 626 27.78 -14.02 -31.62
CA GLU A 626 27.51 -15.04 -32.64
C GLU A 626 26.02 -15.30 -32.87
N GLU A 627 25.17 -15.02 -31.89
CA GLU A 627 23.72 -15.09 -32.03
C GLU A 627 23.16 -13.78 -32.64
N GLY A 628 23.97 -12.72 -32.69
CA GLY A 628 23.63 -11.41 -33.23
C GLY A 628 23.06 -10.43 -32.19
N CYS A 629 23.30 -10.68 -30.90
CA CYS A 629 23.08 -9.68 -29.86
C CYS A 629 24.11 -8.54 -30.00
N ARG A 630 23.67 -7.30 -29.76
CA ARG A 630 24.51 -6.09 -29.75
C ARG A 630 23.95 -5.09 -28.74
N VAL A 631 24.81 -4.38 -28.02
CA VAL A 631 24.42 -3.18 -27.27
C VAL A 631 24.98 -1.97 -28.00
N LEU A 632 24.10 -1.04 -28.33
CA LEU A 632 24.32 0.02 -29.31
C LEU A 632 24.15 1.38 -28.64
N VAL A 633 25.00 2.33 -29.00
CA VAL A 633 24.93 3.71 -28.51
C VAL A 633 24.91 4.68 -29.70
N ALA A 634 23.93 5.59 -29.71
CA ALA A 634 23.85 6.69 -30.67
C ALA A 634 23.78 8.03 -29.93
N ARG A 635 24.50 9.04 -30.45
CA ARG A 635 24.44 10.42 -29.97
C ARG A 635 23.90 11.29 -31.08
N GLU A 636 22.83 12.02 -30.79
CA GLU A 636 22.04 12.71 -31.80
C GLU A 636 21.63 14.12 -31.35
N GLY A 637 21.25 14.95 -32.33
CA GLY A 637 20.88 16.34 -32.09
C GLY A 637 22.08 17.28 -31.97
N ALA A 638 21.79 18.52 -31.58
CA ALA A 638 22.75 19.57 -31.27
C ALA A 638 22.17 20.41 -30.13
N ALA A 639 23.01 21.13 -29.38
CA ALA A 639 22.54 21.90 -28.22
C ALA A 639 21.43 22.89 -28.61
N PRO A 640 20.33 23.02 -27.82
CA PRO A 640 20.09 22.42 -26.50
C PRO A 640 19.26 21.11 -26.55
N THR A 641 19.25 20.39 -27.68
CA THR A 641 18.41 19.20 -27.89
C THR A 641 19.23 17.92 -28.16
N ARG A 642 20.44 17.84 -27.61
CA ARG A 642 21.26 16.61 -27.68
C ARG A 642 20.57 15.47 -26.94
N ARG A 643 20.81 14.24 -27.41
CA ARG A 643 20.36 13.01 -26.74
C ARG A 643 21.33 11.87 -26.93
N LEU A 644 21.37 10.98 -25.95
CA LEU A 644 22.05 9.69 -25.97
C LEU A 644 20.99 8.59 -26.01
N VAL A 645 21.04 7.71 -27.01
CA VAL A 645 20.21 6.50 -27.10
C VAL A 645 21.11 5.30 -26.80
N VAL A 646 20.69 4.45 -25.87
CA VAL A 646 21.35 3.18 -25.52
C VAL A 646 20.35 2.04 -25.77
N GLN A 647 20.62 1.20 -26.76
CA GLN A 647 19.72 0.11 -27.20
C GLN A 647 20.36 -1.27 -26.96
N TRP A 648 19.67 -2.14 -26.23
CA TRP A 648 19.96 -3.57 -26.17
C TRP A 648 19.20 -4.25 -27.31
N HIS A 649 19.93 -4.75 -28.30
CA HIS A 649 19.36 -5.42 -29.46
C HIS A 649 19.61 -6.92 -29.36
N ARG A 650 18.53 -7.70 -29.27
CA ARG A 650 18.54 -9.17 -29.14
C ARG A 650 19.37 -9.67 -27.95
N ALA A 651 19.30 -8.98 -26.82
CA ALA A 651 19.66 -9.57 -25.52
C ALA A 651 18.69 -10.72 -25.20
N ARG A 652 19.01 -11.57 -24.22
CA ARG A 652 18.11 -12.63 -23.76
C ARG A 652 18.38 -13.00 -22.30
N PRO A 653 17.39 -13.47 -21.53
CA PRO A 653 17.64 -14.04 -20.21
C PRO A 653 18.64 -15.20 -20.30
N LEU A 654 19.48 -15.35 -19.28
CA LEU A 654 20.49 -16.41 -19.20
C LEU A 654 19.85 -17.80 -19.21
N ASP A 655 18.70 -17.95 -18.54
CA ASP A 655 17.95 -19.20 -18.41
C ASP A 655 17.08 -19.55 -19.63
N ASN A 656 16.70 -18.56 -20.45
CA ASN A 656 15.83 -18.70 -21.61
C ASN A 656 16.54 -18.31 -22.93
N PRO A 657 17.28 -19.24 -23.56
CA PRO A 657 18.03 -18.97 -24.79
C PRO A 657 17.16 -18.71 -26.04
N THR A 658 15.83 -18.67 -25.91
CA THR A 658 14.89 -18.43 -27.02
C THR A 658 14.12 -17.11 -26.94
N ALA A 659 14.22 -16.39 -25.81
CA ALA A 659 13.54 -15.12 -25.58
C ALA A 659 14.42 -13.95 -26.00
N TRP A 660 14.21 -13.41 -27.21
CA TRP A 660 14.93 -12.22 -27.69
C TRP A 660 14.27 -10.94 -27.20
N LEU A 661 15.02 -10.16 -26.44
CA LEU A 661 14.64 -8.84 -25.91
C LEU A 661 15.23 -7.73 -26.81
N ASP A 662 14.43 -6.73 -27.11
CA ASP A 662 14.82 -5.48 -27.78
C ASP A 662 14.24 -4.29 -26.99
N PHE A 663 15.09 -3.50 -26.32
CA PHE A 663 14.70 -2.37 -25.47
C PHE A 663 15.77 -1.25 -25.48
N GLU A 664 15.40 -0.03 -25.10
CA GLU A 664 16.28 1.14 -25.11
C GLU A 664 16.01 2.12 -23.95
N ALA A 665 17.03 2.92 -23.63
CA ALA A 665 16.93 4.12 -22.80
C ALA A 665 17.43 5.35 -23.58
N ILE A 666 16.78 6.49 -23.38
CA ILE A 666 17.08 7.76 -24.06
C ILE A 666 17.26 8.85 -23.01
N LEU A 667 18.50 9.31 -22.86
CA LEU A 667 18.87 10.46 -22.02
C LEU A 667 18.83 11.71 -22.90
N ARG A 668 18.22 12.80 -22.41
CA ARG A 668 18.04 14.06 -23.14
C ARG A 668 18.70 15.22 -22.41
N GLU A 669 19.35 16.10 -23.17
CA GLU A 669 19.87 17.37 -22.66
C GLU A 669 18.74 18.17 -21.98
N GLY A 670 19.01 18.65 -20.76
CA GLY A 670 17.98 19.24 -19.89
C GLY A 670 17.27 18.26 -18.93
N GLY A 671 17.77 17.03 -18.76
CA GLY A 671 17.35 16.12 -17.68
C GLY A 671 16.25 15.10 -18.05
N GLY A 672 15.72 15.14 -19.28
CA GLY A 672 14.71 14.18 -19.72
C GLY A 672 15.24 12.74 -19.81
N LEU A 673 14.40 11.78 -19.46
CA LEU A 673 14.65 10.34 -19.58
C LEU A 673 13.43 9.62 -20.16
N ASP A 674 13.64 8.79 -21.18
CA ASP A 674 12.64 7.83 -21.68
C ASP A 674 13.20 6.39 -21.64
N TYR A 675 12.35 5.39 -21.38
CA TYR A 675 12.62 3.96 -21.63
C TYR A 675 11.63 3.45 -22.68
N ARG A 676 12.05 2.60 -23.62
CA ARG A 676 11.14 2.05 -24.66
C ARG A 676 11.40 0.58 -24.94
N TYR A 677 10.33 -0.17 -25.24
CA TYR A 677 10.36 -1.63 -25.39
C TYR A 677 9.79 -2.05 -26.76
N LEU A 678 10.57 -2.74 -27.59
CA LEU A 678 10.14 -3.23 -28.90
C LEU A 678 9.67 -4.68 -28.87
N ARG A 679 10.40 -5.54 -28.14
CA ARG A 679 10.11 -6.97 -28.03
C ARG A 679 10.57 -7.47 -26.68
N LEU A 680 9.67 -8.07 -25.92
CA LEU A 680 9.95 -8.65 -24.60
C LEU A 680 9.71 -10.17 -24.55
N ALA A 681 9.51 -10.79 -25.71
CA ALA A 681 9.34 -12.25 -25.87
C ALA A 681 8.23 -12.90 -25.03
N GLY A 682 7.25 -12.11 -24.58
CA GLY A 682 6.14 -12.55 -23.72
C GLY A 682 6.42 -12.42 -22.22
N ASP A 683 7.60 -11.95 -21.82
CA ASP A 683 7.85 -11.49 -20.46
C ASP A 683 7.29 -10.07 -20.31
N ALA A 684 6.34 -9.88 -19.40
CA ALA A 684 5.74 -8.57 -19.13
C ALA A 684 6.59 -7.71 -18.19
N GLY A 685 7.91 -7.97 -18.09
CA GLY A 685 8.76 -7.45 -17.01
C GLY A 685 8.47 -8.13 -15.67
N ARG A 686 8.07 -9.40 -15.69
CA ARG A 686 7.86 -10.22 -14.48
C ARG A 686 9.16 -10.74 -13.89
N SER A 687 10.17 -10.88 -14.75
CA SER A 687 11.52 -11.30 -14.36
C SER A 687 12.45 -10.12 -14.12
N ALA A 688 12.05 -8.89 -14.45
CA ALA A 688 12.96 -7.75 -14.55
C ALA A 688 12.49 -6.52 -13.78
N THR A 689 13.46 -5.78 -13.23
CA THR A 689 13.20 -4.51 -12.56
C THR A 689 13.29 -3.34 -13.54
N VAL A 690 12.29 -2.47 -13.54
CA VAL A 690 12.25 -1.21 -14.29
C VAL A 690 12.06 -0.04 -13.34
N GLY A 691 12.99 0.91 -13.38
CA GLY A 691 13.01 2.05 -12.47
C GLY A 691 14.34 2.80 -12.51
N LEU A 692 14.61 3.57 -11.46
CA LEU A 692 15.90 4.24 -11.25
C LEU A 692 16.16 4.56 -9.77
N THR A 693 17.44 4.68 -9.39
CA THR A 693 17.91 5.16 -8.07
C THR A 693 18.67 6.48 -8.20
N GLY A 694 18.71 7.25 -7.12
CA GLY A 694 19.44 8.51 -6.98
C GLY A 694 20.78 8.37 -6.26
N ASP A 695 21.21 9.44 -5.58
CA ASP A 695 22.40 9.45 -4.72
C ASP A 695 22.31 8.51 -3.50
N ASP A 696 21.11 8.01 -3.19
CA ASP A 696 20.80 6.99 -2.20
C ASP A 696 19.97 5.89 -2.91
N PRO A 697 20.26 4.59 -2.77
CA PRO A 697 19.48 3.52 -3.41
C PRO A 697 18.03 3.44 -2.89
N TRP A 698 17.73 4.10 -1.77
CA TRP A 698 16.39 4.30 -1.22
C TRP A 698 15.65 5.51 -1.77
N ASN A 699 16.36 6.47 -2.38
CA ASN A 699 15.77 7.48 -3.24
C ASN A 699 15.58 6.89 -4.64
N ALA A 700 14.53 6.07 -4.80
CA ALA A 700 14.29 5.31 -6.03
C ALA A 700 12.83 5.35 -6.46
N LEU A 701 12.62 5.32 -7.78
CA LEU A 701 11.31 5.19 -8.41
C LEU A 701 11.29 3.87 -9.18
N SER A 702 10.38 2.97 -8.78
CA SER A 702 10.14 1.69 -9.45
C SER A 702 8.83 1.77 -10.24
N TRP A 703 8.89 1.40 -11.52
CA TRP A 703 7.72 1.27 -12.39
C TRP A 703 7.19 -0.17 -12.40
N SER A 704 8.09 -1.16 -12.39
CA SER A 704 7.72 -2.57 -12.38
C SER A 704 8.81 -3.45 -11.78
N CYS A 705 8.40 -4.41 -10.96
CA CYS A 705 9.26 -5.49 -10.43
C CYS A 705 8.72 -6.89 -10.76
N GLU A 706 7.39 -7.02 -10.91
CA GLU A 706 6.70 -8.28 -11.20
C GLU A 706 5.66 -8.12 -12.34
N GLY A 707 5.86 -7.11 -13.19
CA GLY A 707 5.37 -7.05 -14.58
C GLY A 707 4.19 -6.12 -14.89
N HIS A 708 4.48 -5.10 -15.71
CA HIS A 708 3.53 -4.22 -16.41
C HIS A 708 4.04 -3.73 -17.78
N LEU A 709 5.08 -4.35 -18.33
CA LEU A 709 5.65 -4.02 -19.65
C LEU A 709 4.90 -4.74 -20.79
N SER A 710 4.96 -4.14 -21.98
CA SER A 710 4.42 -4.73 -23.21
C SER A 710 5.22 -4.28 -24.44
N ASP A 711 5.18 -5.08 -25.50
CA ASP A 711 5.77 -4.72 -26.80
C ASP A 711 5.12 -3.43 -27.32
N GLY A 712 5.93 -2.38 -27.54
CA GLY A 712 5.50 -1.05 -27.94
C GLY A 712 5.25 -0.06 -26.81
N LEU A 713 5.42 -0.45 -25.53
CA LEU A 713 5.37 0.47 -24.41
C LEU A 713 6.57 1.42 -24.41
N SER A 714 6.30 2.69 -24.10
CA SER A 714 7.31 3.68 -23.76
C SER A 714 6.94 4.36 -22.46
N LEU A 715 7.96 4.69 -21.67
CA LEU A 715 7.87 5.34 -20.37
C LEU A 715 8.68 6.63 -20.42
N ARG A 716 8.18 7.67 -19.78
CA ARG A 716 8.86 8.96 -19.60
C ARG A 716 8.99 9.29 -18.12
N TYR A 717 10.09 9.93 -17.78
CA TYR A 717 10.27 10.61 -16.51
C TYR A 717 9.84 12.08 -16.62
N ALA A 718 9.00 12.55 -15.70
CA ALA A 718 8.45 13.91 -15.74
C ALA A 718 8.28 14.55 -14.34
N ASP A 719 8.54 15.86 -14.27
CA ASP A 719 8.22 16.72 -13.12
C ASP A 719 6.70 16.91 -13.01
N ALA A 720 6.11 16.60 -11.85
CA ALA A 720 4.66 16.65 -11.67
C ALA A 720 4.13 18.01 -11.15
N GLY A 721 5.00 18.99 -10.92
CA GLY A 721 4.64 20.31 -10.38
C GLY A 721 4.28 20.31 -8.88
N PRO A 722 4.01 21.49 -8.28
CA PRO A 722 3.84 21.62 -6.84
C PRO A 722 2.58 20.92 -6.33
N VAL A 723 2.70 20.17 -5.23
CA VAL A 723 1.62 19.41 -4.60
C VAL A 723 1.50 19.80 -3.13
N CYS A 724 0.32 20.28 -2.73
CA CYS A 724 -0.02 20.47 -1.31
C CYS A 724 -0.08 19.11 -0.60
N ILE A 725 0.77 18.93 0.40
CA ILE A 725 0.83 17.74 1.25
C ILE A 725 0.20 18.09 2.59
N ARG A 726 -0.87 17.38 2.96
CA ARG A 726 -1.45 17.49 4.30
C ARG A 726 -0.93 16.34 5.14
N LYS A 727 -0.37 16.66 6.30
CA LYS A 727 0.04 15.67 7.31
C LYS A 727 -0.76 15.94 8.57
N THR A 728 -1.44 14.93 9.12
CA THR A 728 -2.07 15.11 10.43
C THR A 728 -1.01 15.26 11.51
N GLU A 729 -1.31 16.01 12.57
CA GLU A 729 -0.43 16.06 13.74
C GLU A 729 -0.35 14.67 14.39
N PRO A 730 0.80 14.27 14.95
CA PRO A 730 0.96 12.99 15.62
C PRO A 730 -0.11 12.77 16.69
N GLY A 731 -0.87 11.67 16.59
CA GLY A 731 -1.98 11.38 17.49
C GLY A 731 -3.30 12.07 17.11
N THR A 732 -3.48 12.48 15.85
CA THR A 732 -4.73 13.07 15.34
C THR A 732 -5.14 12.52 13.97
N CYS A 733 -6.44 12.56 13.68
CA CYS A 733 -7.02 12.32 12.36
C CYS A 733 -7.79 13.55 11.89
N ALA A 734 -7.76 13.83 10.60
CA ALA A 734 -8.53 14.89 9.96
C ALA A 734 -9.64 14.25 9.09
N ILE A 735 -10.82 14.05 9.69
CA ILE A 735 -11.91 13.27 9.07
C ILE A 735 -13.15 14.15 8.96
N ASP A 736 -13.76 14.17 7.78
CA ASP A 736 -14.97 14.94 7.44
C ASP A 736 -14.87 16.45 7.74
N GLY A 737 -13.67 17.02 7.67
CA GLY A 737 -13.43 18.44 7.96
C GLY A 737 -13.43 18.77 9.45
N ALA A 738 -13.11 17.80 10.31
CA ALA A 738 -12.95 17.97 11.75
C ALA A 738 -11.72 17.22 12.27
N CYS A 739 -11.16 17.73 13.37
CA CYS A 739 -10.04 17.13 14.09
C CYS A 739 -10.55 16.13 15.13
N TRP A 740 -9.97 14.94 15.12
CA TRP A 740 -10.24 13.86 16.06
C TRP A 740 -8.94 13.45 16.72
N LEU A 741 -8.94 13.29 18.05
CA LEU A 741 -7.79 12.74 18.76
C LEU A 741 -7.70 11.23 18.52
N GLU A 742 -6.48 10.70 18.56
CA GLU A 742 -6.19 9.27 18.52
C GLU A 742 -7.07 8.49 19.50
N GLY A 743 -7.78 7.49 18.97
CA GLY A 743 -8.71 6.67 19.74
C GLY A 743 -10.05 7.34 20.05
N GLU A 744 -10.39 8.52 19.53
CA GLU A 744 -11.76 9.05 19.65
C GLU A 744 -12.74 8.25 18.76
N PRO A 745 -13.92 7.86 19.29
CA PRO A 745 -14.94 7.13 18.55
C PRO A 745 -15.77 8.05 17.65
N ASN A 746 -16.15 7.56 16.48
CA ASN A 746 -17.04 8.24 15.56
C ASN A 746 -18.42 8.46 16.24
N PRO A 747 -18.92 9.72 16.32
CA PRO A 747 -20.19 10.02 16.97
C PRO A 747 -21.42 9.32 16.36
N GLY A 748 -21.34 8.94 15.08
CA GLY A 748 -22.38 8.23 14.34
C GLY A 748 -22.21 6.72 14.29
N ASN A 749 -21.04 6.17 14.67
CA ASN A 749 -20.78 4.74 14.67
C ASN A 749 -19.69 4.37 15.69
N ILE A 750 -20.08 3.85 16.85
CA ILE A 750 -19.16 3.48 17.94
C ILE A 750 -18.07 2.46 17.55
N CYS A 751 -18.26 1.73 16.44
CA CYS A 751 -17.30 0.75 15.92
C CYS A 751 -16.28 1.31 14.94
N LEU A 752 -16.21 2.64 14.84
CA LEU A 752 -15.18 3.35 14.13
C LEU A 752 -14.44 4.30 15.10
N ARG A 753 -13.12 4.40 14.97
CA ARG A 753 -12.27 5.35 15.71
C ARG A 753 -11.32 6.09 14.78
N CYS A 754 -10.81 7.22 15.26
CA CYS A 754 -9.60 7.81 14.71
C CYS A 754 -8.40 6.93 15.06
N LEU A 755 -7.77 6.32 14.05
CA LEU A 755 -6.50 5.57 14.17
C LEU A 755 -5.48 6.18 13.18
N PRO A 756 -4.70 7.19 13.60
CA PRO A 756 -3.86 8.01 12.70
C PRO A 756 -2.83 7.22 11.87
N TRP A 757 -2.39 6.07 12.38
CA TRP A 757 -1.42 5.16 11.75
C TRP A 757 -2.03 4.20 10.72
N LEU A 758 -3.37 4.08 10.67
CA LEU A 758 -4.04 3.19 9.73
C LEU A 758 -4.63 3.99 8.56
N GLU A 759 -5.50 4.95 8.87
CA GLU A 759 -6.15 5.84 7.90
C GLU A 759 -6.28 7.25 8.51
N PRO A 760 -5.31 8.16 8.32
CA PRO A 760 -5.31 9.48 8.97
C PRO A 760 -6.44 10.42 8.50
N PHE A 761 -7.07 10.12 7.37
CA PHE A 761 -8.13 10.93 6.75
C PHE A 761 -9.50 10.22 6.72
N HIS A 762 -9.59 8.99 7.24
CA HIS A 762 -10.82 8.21 7.25
C HIS A 762 -11.05 7.48 8.58
N TRP A 763 -12.32 7.17 8.83
CA TRP A 763 -12.72 6.42 10.02
C TRP A 763 -12.24 4.96 9.94
N SER A 764 -11.41 4.54 10.89
CA SER A 764 -10.85 3.19 10.96
C SER A 764 -11.71 2.25 11.81
N SER A 765 -11.74 0.95 11.51
CA SER A 765 -12.52 -0.02 12.27
C SER A 765 -11.88 -0.37 13.62
N ASP A 766 -12.68 -0.29 14.69
CA ASP A 766 -12.25 -0.52 16.07
C ASP A 766 -12.43 -2.00 16.45
N GLU A 767 -11.74 -2.90 15.75
CA GLU A 767 -11.97 -4.36 15.84
C GLU A 767 -11.87 -4.90 17.28
N GLY A 768 -12.93 -5.58 17.73
CA GLY A 768 -13.02 -6.20 19.06
C GLY A 768 -13.41 -5.24 20.19
N ALA A 769 -13.59 -3.95 19.93
CA ALA A 769 -14.05 -3.00 20.95
C ALA A 769 -15.50 -3.25 21.37
N PRO A 770 -15.85 -3.01 22.65
CA PRO A 770 -17.20 -3.23 23.15
C PRO A 770 -18.17 -2.20 22.58
N CYS A 771 -19.30 -2.69 22.08
CA CYS A 771 -20.38 -1.88 21.53
C CYS A 771 -21.74 -2.40 22.05
N ASP A 772 -22.83 -1.88 21.50
CA ASP A 772 -24.20 -2.32 21.75
C ASP A 772 -24.91 -2.25 20.39
N ASP A 773 -25.37 -3.38 19.85
CA ASP A 773 -26.07 -3.41 18.55
C ASP A 773 -27.57 -3.08 18.68
N GLY A 774 -28.03 -2.78 19.90
CA GLY A 774 -29.41 -2.47 20.24
C GLY A 774 -30.29 -3.69 20.50
N LEU A 775 -29.78 -4.91 20.34
CA LEU A 775 -30.50 -6.16 20.58
C LEU A 775 -30.19 -6.70 21.98
N SER A 776 -31.06 -6.42 22.95
CA SER A 776 -30.87 -6.81 24.38
C SER A 776 -30.74 -8.31 24.68
N CYS A 777 -30.68 -9.17 23.66
CA CYS A 777 -30.53 -10.61 23.75
C CYS A 777 -29.09 -11.10 23.47
N THR A 778 -28.24 -10.31 22.79
CA THR A 778 -26.84 -10.67 22.53
C THR A 778 -25.96 -10.51 23.77
N ARG A 779 -24.76 -11.10 23.72
CA ARG A 779 -23.70 -10.88 24.72
C ARG A 779 -22.36 -10.74 24.02
N GLU A 780 -21.46 -10.00 24.66
CA GLU A 780 -20.09 -9.78 24.18
C GLU A 780 -20.04 -9.08 22.81
N ASP A 781 -21.03 -8.20 22.59
CA ASP A 781 -21.13 -7.23 21.49
C ASP A 781 -19.80 -6.54 21.24
N SER A 782 -19.25 -6.84 20.08
CA SER A 782 -17.93 -6.43 19.66
C SER A 782 -17.94 -5.95 18.23
N CYS A 783 -17.23 -4.85 18.01
CA CYS A 783 -17.06 -4.23 16.71
C CYS A 783 -16.32 -5.17 15.76
N ARG A 784 -16.92 -5.45 14.61
CA ARG A 784 -16.41 -6.39 13.59
C ARG A 784 -16.65 -5.83 12.20
N SER A 785 -15.57 -5.44 11.52
CA SER A 785 -15.54 -4.76 10.22
C SER A 785 -16.35 -3.46 10.19
N GLY A 786 -16.11 -2.59 11.19
CA GLY A 786 -16.75 -1.28 11.29
C GLY A 786 -18.24 -1.27 11.67
N ALA A 787 -18.80 -2.42 12.05
CA ALA A 787 -20.18 -2.56 12.53
C ALA A 787 -20.21 -3.27 13.89
N CYS A 788 -21.17 -2.91 14.76
CA CYS A 788 -21.36 -3.65 16.01
C CYS A 788 -22.00 -5.00 15.72
N ARG A 789 -21.49 -6.07 16.34
CA ARG A 789 -22.03 -7.43 16.22
C ARG A 789 -22.00 -8.15 17.56
N GLY A 790 -23.16 -8.42 18.14
CA GLY A 790 -23.32 -9.40 19.21
C GLY A 790 -23.06 -10.84 18.76
N ASP A 791 -22.53 -11.67 19.66
CA ASP A 791 -22.63 -13.12 19.49
C ASP A 791 -24.05 -13.56 19.89
N PRO A 792 -24.74 -14.39 19.09
CA PRO A 792 -26.14 -14.75 19.34
C PRO A 792 -26.29 -15.60 20.60
N PRO A 793 -27.31 -15.36 21.44
CA PRO A 793 -27.62 -16.24 22.55
C PRO A 793 -28.09 -17.61 22.03
N LYS A 794 -28.10 -18.61 22.92
CA LYS A 794 -28.86 -19.83 22.65
C LYS A 794 -30.33 -19.48 22.41
N GLU A 795 -30.91 -20.10 21.37
CA GLU A 795 -32.32 -19.99 20.99
C GLU A 795 -33.25 -20.15 22.22
N CYS A 796 -34.02 -19.09 22.53
CA CYS A 796 -35.19 -19.13 23.41
C CYS A 796 -36.50 -19.25 22.60
N ASP A 797 -36.43 -19.53 21.30
CA ASP A 797 -37.58 -19.75 20.42
C ASP A 797 -38.23 -21.11 20.74
N ASP A 798 -39.48 -21.14 21.18
CA ASP A 798 -40.22 -22.39 21.42
C ASP A 798 -40.97 -22.94 20.20
N LEU A 799 -40.83 -22.25 19.05
CA LEU A 799 -41.43 -22.54 17.74
C LEU A 799 -42.97 -22.52 17.74
N LEU A 800 -43.60 -21.88 18.74
CA LEU A 800 -45.05 -21.72 18.82
C LEU A 800 -45.45 -20.29 18.42
N GLU A 801 -46.09 -20.15 17.26
CA GLU A 801 -46.50 -18.86 16.66
C GLU A 801 -47.42 -17.97 17.54
N CYS A 802 -47.92 -18.50 18.65
CA CYS A 802 -48.78 -17.80 19.60
C CYS A 802 -48.06 -17.33 20.87
N THR A 803 -46.78 -17.61 21.05
CA THR A 803 -45.98 -17.12 22.18
C THR A 803 -45.09 -15.95 21.76
N GLU A 804 -45.02 -14.93 22.63
CA GLU A 804 -44.05 -13.86 22.59
C GLU A 804 -42.87 -14.29 23.46
N ASP A 805 -41.78 -14.70 22.81
CA ASP A 805 -40.59 -15.21 23.48
C ASP A 805 -39.71 -14.06 23.95
N GLY A 806 -39.73 -13.83 25.27
CA GLY A 806 -39.01 -12.75 25.94
C GLY A 806 -37.87 -13.26 26.81
N CYS A 807 -36.68 -12.70 26.61
CA CYS A 807 -35.59 -12.75 27.57
C CYS A 807 -35.75 -11.62 28.61
N ARG A 808 -35.36 -11.88 29.87
CA ARG A 808 -35.39 -10.86 30.93
C ARG A 808 -33.98 -10.55 31.43
N ASP A 809 -33.67 -9.27 31.59
CA ASP A 809 -32.33 -8.78 31.95
C ASP A 809 -31.70 -9.51 33.14
N GLY A 810 -30.50 -10.07 32.90
CA GLY A 810 -29.53 -10.38 33.96
C GLY A 810 -29.48 -11.81 34.53
N ASP A 811 -30.38 -12.74 34.15
CA ASP A 811 -30.35 -14.12 34.69
C ASP A 811 -30.42 -15.19 33.56
N PRO A 812 -29.36 -16.01 33.35
CA PRO A 812 -29.25 -16.89 32.17
C PRO A 812 -30.04 -18.23 32.25
N ILE A 813 -31.16 -18.29 33.00
CA ILE A 813 -31.89 -19.56 33.25
C ILE A 813 -33.41 -19.52 32.96
N GLU A 814 -34.07 -18.36 32.81
CA GLU A 814 -35.51 -18.29 32.47
C GLU A 814 -35.78 -17.57 31.13
N CYS A 815 -35.95 -18.33 30.04
CA CYS A 815 -36.73 -17.87 28.88
C CYS A 815 -38.20 -17.67 29.33
N THR A 816 -38.89 -16.65 28.84
CA THR A 816 -40.31 -16.42 29.15
C THR A 816 -41.16 -16.46 27.88
N HIS A 817 -42.01 -17.49 27.77
CA HIS A 817 -42.88 -17.72 26.61
C HIS A 817 -44.28 -17.19 26.93
N ARG A 818 -44.57 -15.94 26.54
CA ARG A 818 -45.81 -15.26 26.93
C ARG A 818 -46.87 -15.39 25.83
N LEU A 819 -47.94 -16.12 26.10
CA LEU A 819 -49.05 -16.27 25.16
C LEU A 819 -49.62 -14.91 24.71
N LEU A 820 -49.62 -14.68 23.40
CA LEU A 820 -50.06 -13.46 22.72
C LEU A 820 -51.56 -13.22 22.92
N GLU A 821 -51.94 -11.94 22.99
CA GLU A 821 -53.34 -11.53 23.12
C GLU A 821 -54.10 -11.91 21.85
N GLY A 822 -55.15 -12.74 22.00
CA GLY A 822 -55.88 -13.31 20.86
C GLY A 822 -55.59 -14.79 20.58
N TYR A 823 -54.80 -15.49 21.39
CA TYR A 823 -54.55 -16.92 21.24
C TYR A 823 -54.78 -17.74 22.52
N CYS A 824 -55.16 -19.01 22.36
CA CYS A 824 -55.09 -20.04 23.39
C CYS A 824 -53.96 -21.03 23.07
N LEU A 825 -53.27 -21.52 24.11
CA LEU A 825 -52.29 -22.59 24.00
C LEU A 825 -52.86 -23.84 24.67
N ILE A 826 -53.42 -24.76 23.89
CA ILE A 826 -54.16 -25.92 24.41
C ILE A 826 -53.47 -27.19 23.95
N ASP A 827 -53.16 -28.08 24.90
CA ASP A 827 -52.41 -29.33 24.69
C ASP A 827 -51.07 -29.15 23.92
N GLY A 828 -50.46 -27.95 24.01
CA GLY A 828 -49.21 -27.60 23.34
C GLY A 828 -49.36 -27.11 21.89
N VAL A 829 -50.58 -26.79 21.44
CA VAL A 829 -50.84 -26.25 20.10
C VAL A 829 -51.49 -24.86 20.20
N CYS A 830 -51.04 -23.97 19.32
CA CYS A 830 -51.57 -22.62 19.16
C CYS A 830 -52.94 -22.62 18.48
N HIS A 831 -53.91 -21.94 19.09
CA HIS A 831 -55.25 -21.75 18.54
C HIS A 831 -55.64 -20.28 18.61
N LEU A 832 -55.97 -19.68 17.46
CA LEU A 832 -56.45 -18.30 17.39
C LEU A 832 -57.82 -18.15 18.09
N TRP A 833 -58.13 -16.97 18.63
CA TRP A 833 -59.42 -16.65 19.24
C TRP A 833 -60.56 -17.00 18.28
N GLY A 834 -61.49 -17.84 18.74
CA GLY A 834 -62.63 -18.32 17.95
C GLY A 834 -62.36 -19.58 17.14
N ALA A 835 -61.15 -20.13 17.15
CA ALA A 835 -60.87 -21.44 16.56
C ALA A 835 -61.72 -22.54 17.25
N PRO A 836 -62.45 -23.39 16.51
CA PRO A 836 -63.26 -24.46 17.08
C PRO A 836 -62.42 -25.67 17.50
N HIS A 837 -62.88 -26.43 18.50
CA HIS A 837 -62.25 -27.69 18.87
C HIS A 837 -62.38 -28.73 17.73
N PRO A 838 -61.33 -29.50 17.39
CA PRO A 838 -61.32 -30.36 16.20
C PRO A 838 -62.43 -31.42 16.12
N THR A 839 -62.98 -31.86 17.26
CA THR A 839 -64.00 -32.92 17.33
C THR A 839 -65.19 -32.63 18.26
N ASP A 840 -65.32 -31.40 18.80
CA ASP A 840 -66.40 -31.06 19.73
C ASP A 840 -66.90 -29.64 19.42
N PRO A 841 -68.06 -29.50 18.73
CA PRO A 841 -68.55 -28.19 18.32
C PRO A 841 -68.94 -27.27 19.50
N CYS A 842 -69.02 -27.80 20.72
CA CYS A 842 -69.32 -27.07 21.95
C CYS A 842 -68.12 -26.49 22.66
N LEU A 843 -66.95 -26.57 22.03
CA LEU A 843 -65.68 -26.12 22.56
C LEU A 843 -64.96 -25.22 21.54
N VAL A 844 -64.45 -24.08 22.02
CA VAL A 844 -63.82 -23.04 21.20
C VAL A 844 -62.67 -22.39 21.97
N CYS A 845 -61.63 -21.93 21.28
CA CYS A 845 -60.63 -21.07 21.90
C CYS A 845 -61.25 -19.70 22.25
N ARG A 846 -61.25 -19.35 23.53
CA ARG A 846 -61.58 -18.02 24.07
C ARG A 846 -60.59 -17.69 25.19
N PRO A 847 -59.49 -16.98 24.89
CA PRO A 847 -58.42 -16.76 25.86
C PRO A 847 -58.80 -15.77 26.96
N ASP A 848 -59.87 -14.98 26.77
CA ASP A 848 -60.53 -14.19 27.81
C ASP A 848 -61.23 -15.04 28.88
N GLN A 849 -61.58 -16.30 28.56
CA GLN A 849 -62.26 -17.24 29.45
C GLN A 849 -61.30 -18.31 30.01
N ALA A 850 -60.55 -18.97 29.13
CA ALA A 850 -59.51 -19.91 29.50
C ALA A 850 -58.42 -19.95 28.42
N ALA A 851 -57.24 -19.43 28.73
CA ALA A 851 -56.12 -19.35 27.80
C ALA A 851 -55.39 -20.68 27.53
N GLN A 852 -55.59 -21.70 28.39
CA GLN A 852 -54.92 -23.01 28.33
C GLN A 852 -55.90 -24.21 28.27
N ALA A 853 -57.18 -23.95 28.03
CA ALA A 853 -58.20 -24.99 27.91
C ALA A 853 -59.31 -24.53 26.98
N TRP A 854 -59.97 -25.50 26.33
CA TRP A 854 -61.11 -25.20 25.49
C TRP A 854 -62.28 -24.62 26.31
N SER A 855 -62.83 -23.51 25.83
CA SER A 855 -63.91 -22.78 26.51
C SER A 855 -65.28 -23.14 25.92
N PRO A 856 -66.37 -23.08 26.70
CA PRO A 856 -67.73 -23.30 26.20
C PRO A 856 -68.10 -22.42 25.01
N ALA A 857 -68.39 -23.04 23.88
CA ALA A 857 -68.85 -22.38 22.66
C ALA A 857 -70.37 -22.14 22.69
N ASP A 858 -70.86 -21.52 23.77
CA ASP A 858 -72.29 -21.45 24.07
C ASP A 858 -73.08 -20.73 22.96
N GLY A 859 -74.07 -21.43 22.38
CA GLY A 859 -74.84 -20.99 21.22
C GLY A 859 -74.35 -21.51 19.86
N ASN A 860 -73.19 -22.18 19.77
CA ASN A 860 -72.84 -22.97 18.60
C ASN A 860 -73.82 -24.15 18.42
N GLY A 861 -74.05 -24.54 17.17
CA GLY A 861 -74.82 -25.74 16.84
C GLY A 861 -73.99 -27.01 17.03
N CYS A 862 -74.64 -28.08 17.50
CA CYS A 862 -74.04 -29.38 17.76
C CYS A 862 -75.06 -30.50 17.45
N ASP A 863 -74.76 -31.74 17.85
CA ASP A 863 -75.62 -32.92 17.75
C ASP A 863 -75.44 -33.73 19.04
N ASP A 864 -76.53 -33.99 19.78
CA ASP A 864 -76.49 -34.77 21.03
C ASP A 864 -76.69 -36.29 20.85
N GLY A 865 -76.89 -36.74 19.61
CA GLY A 865 -76.99 -38.14 19.23
C GLY A 865 -78.37 -38.78 19.46
N ASP A 866 -79.40 -38.02 19.84
CA ASP A 866 -80.79 -38.47 19.91
C ASP A 866 -81.61 -37.92 18.73
N ASN A 867 -82.05 -38.81 17.84
CA ASN A 867 -82.82 -38.42 16.65
C ASN A 867 -84.23 -37.86 16.95
N CYS A 868 -84.62 -37.67 18.22
CA CYS A 868 -85.85 -36.98 18.62
C CYS A 868 -85.62 -35.58 19.22
N THR A 869 -84.38 -35.07 19.22
CA THR A 869 -83.99 -33.71 19.59
C THR A 869 -83.61 -32.87 18.36
N PHE A 870 -83.71 -31.54 18.46
CA PHE A 870 -83.32 -30.63 17.39
C PHE A 870 -82.93 -29.24 17.83
N LYS A 871 -82.21 -28.54 16.94
CA LYS A 871 -81.49 -27.29 17.24
C LYS A 871 -80.63 -27.45 18.49
N ASP A 872 -79.85 -28.52 18.49
CA ASP A 872 -78.97 -28.81 19.59
C ASP A 872 -77.92 -27.71 19.62
N ILE A 873 -77.90 -27.00 20.74
CA ILE A 873 -76.99 -25.90 20.96
C ILE A 873 -76.14 -26.21 22.17
N CYS A 874 -74.90 -25.76 22.07
CA CYS A 874 -73.94 -25.85 23.14
C CYS A 874 -74.37 -24.92 24.27
N GLN A 875 -74.48 -25.47 25.48
CA GLN A 875 -74.86 -24.70 26.66
C GLN A 875 -74.14 -25.22 27.91
N GLY A 876 -73.20 -24.43 28.42
CA GLY A 876 -72.27 -24.83 29.47
C GLY A 876 -71.24 -25.86 29.00
N GLY A 877 -70.86 -25.84 27.72
CA GLY A 877 -69.89 -26.78 27.13
C GLY A 877 -70.42 -28.21 26.95
N ILE A 878 -71.74 -28.38 26.88
CA ILE A 878 -72.41 -29.66 26.61
C ILE A 878 -73.49 -29.41 25.56
N CYS A 879 -73.59 -30.30 24.58
CA CYS A 879 -74.64 -30.25 23.55
C CYS A 879 -76.03 -30.59 24.14
N ARG A 880 -77.06 -29.82 23.79
CA ARG A 880 -78.44 -30.03 24.25
C ARG A 880 -79.49 -29.60 23.22
N GLY A 881 -80.37 -30.53 22.83
CA GLY A 881 -81.49 -30.29 21.92
C GLY A 881 -82.84 -29.94 22.52
N ILE A 882 -83.77 -29.56 21.64
CA ILE A 882 -85.20 -29.36 21.89
C ILE A 882 -85.96 -30.58 21.36
N SER A 883 -86.78 -31.25 22.18
CA SER A 883 -87.43 -32.51 21.76
C SER A 883 -88.70 -32.32 20.90
N TYR A 884 -88.95 -33.25 19.96
CA TYR A 884 -90.08 -33.22 19.01
C TYR A 884 -90.62 -34.61 18.61
N SER A 885 -91.66 -34.68 17.74
CA SER A 885 -92.32 -35.95 17.34
C SER A 885 -93.02 -35.88 15.96
N CYS A 886 -93.19 -37.03 15.28
CA CYS A 886 -93.45 -37.10 13.84
C CYS A 886 -94.75 -37.80 13.38
N ASN A 887 -95.36 -37.32 12.28
CA ASN A 887 -96.57 -37.84 11.61
C ASN A 887 -96.52 -37.59 10.08
N ALA A 888 -97.15 -38.46 9.24
CA ALA A 888 -96.98 -38.47 7.77
C ALA A 888 -97.96 -37.59 6.94
N GLY A 889 -97.57 -37.25 5.69
CA GLY A 889 -98.23 -36.31 4.75
C GLY A 889 -98.17 -36.69 3.24
N PRO A 890 -98.44 -35.78 2.27
CA PRO A 890 -98.97 -36.18 0.94
C PRO A 890 -98.01 -36.73 -0.13
N CYS A 891 -96.70 -36.43 -0.13
CA CYS A 891 -95.72 -37.20 -0.95
C CYS A 891 -95.08 -38.34 -0.14
N LEU A 892 -95.73 -38.79 0.95
CA LEU A 892 -95.14 -39.63 2.01
C LEU A 892 -96.01 -40.86 2.33
N SER A 893 -95.38 -42.00 2.63
CA SER A 893 -96.02 -43.29 2.94
C SER A 893 -95.76 -43.82 4.36
N ALA A 894 -94.79 -43.27 5.11
CA ALA A 894 -94.61 -43.44 6.56
C ALA A 894 -93.73 -42.31 7.15
N ALA A 895 -93.61 -42.23 8.49
CA ALA A 895 -92.87 -41.18 9.22
C ALA A 895 -92.29 -41.65 10.57
N GLU A 896 -91.00 -41.41 10.80
CA GLU A 896 -90.23 -41.58 12.07
C GLU A 896 -89.42 -40.27 12.35
N CYS A 897 -88.66 -40.14 13.44
CA CYS A 897 -87.88 -38.91 13.75
C CYS A 897 -86.42 -39.00 13.24
N ASP A 898 -85.81 -37.88 12.82
CA ASP A 898 -84.50 -37.85 12.12
C ASP A 898 -83.35 -37.04 12.77
N GLY A 899 -83.56 -36.38 13.91
CA GLY A 899 -82.56 -35.56 14.61
C GLY A 899 -82.43 -34.11 14.15
N THR A 900 -83.22 -33.66 13.16
CA THR A 900 -83.14 -32.29 12.63
C THR A 900 -84.32 -31.40 13.05
N GLY A 901 -85.29 -31.96 13.77
CA GLY A 901 -86.59 -31.32 14.05
C GLY A 901 -87.68 -31.77 13.10
N LEU A 902 -87.33 -32.69 12.19
CA LEU A 902 -88.13 -33.19 11.10
C LEU A 902 -88.16 -34.72 11.10
N CYS A 903 -88.81 -35.29 10.11
CA CYS A 903 -89.18 -36.69 10.11
C CYS A 903 -88.41 -37.46 9.04
N ALA A 904 -87.92 -38.65 9.41
CA ALA A 904 -87.49 -39.65 8.46
C ALA A 904 -88.75 -40.21 7.79
N LEU A 905 -88.98 -39.84 6.54
CA LEU A 905 -90.20 -40.13 5.82
C LEU A 905 -89.95 -41.22 4.76
N THR A 906 -90.94 -42.08 4.52
CA THR A 906 -90.96 -42.95 3.33
C THR A 906 -91.77 -42.27 2.25
N PHE A 907 -91.49 -42.47 0.97
CA PHE A 907 -91.85 -41.49 -0.05
C PHE A 907 -92.66 -42.05 -1.24
N HIS A 908 -93.43 -41.18 -1.91
CA HIS A 908 -94.09 -41.46 -3.19
C HIS A 908 -93.08 -41.37 -4.36
N PRO A 909 -93.28 -42.11 -5.48
CA PRO A 909 -92.27 -42.25 -6.54
C PRO A 909 -91.93 -40.96 -7.31
N ALA A 910 -90.72 -40.97 -7.89
CA ALA A 910 -90.16 -39.89 -8.69
C ALA A 910 -91.02 -39.51 -9.90
N GLY A 911 -91.08 -38.21 -10.21
CA GLY A 911 -91.83 -37.65 -11.34
C GLY A 911 -93.29 -37.30 -11.03
N THR A 912 -93.67 -37.23 -9.75
CA THR A 912 -95.03 -36.80 -9.35
C THR A 912 -95.04 -35.26 -9.22
N PRO A 913 -95.75 -34.49 -10.07
CA PRO A 913 -95.53 -33.04 -10.19
C PRO A 913 -95.84 -32.23 -8.92
N CYS A 914 -95.06 -31.19 -8.66
CA CYS A 914 -95.28 -30.33 -7.49
C CYS A 914 -94.93 -28.82 -7.66
N GLU A 915 -94.15 -28.37 -8.66
CA GLU A 915 -93.97 -26.95 -9.09
C GLU A 915 -93.40 -26.82 -10.55
N LYS A 916 -93.02 -25.63 -11.11
CA LYS A 916 -92.71 -25.43 -12.58
C LYS A 916 -91.57 -24.41 -12.96
N PRO A 917 -90.81 -24.58 -14.09
CA PRO A 917 -89.59 -23.82 -14.49
C PRO A 917 -89.71 -22.78 -15.64
N LEU A 918 -88.74 -21.83 -15.79
CA LEU A 918 -88.75 -20.58 -16.59
C LEU A 918 -87.45 -20.28 -17.43
N CYS A 919 -87.49 -19.98 -18.74
CA CYS A 919 -86.34 -19.68 -19.64
C CYS A 919 -86.15 -18.17 -19.91
N LEU A 920 -84.91 -17.67 -19.78
CA LEU A 920 -84.51 -16.28 -20.07
C LEU A 920 -83.14 -16.27 -20.75
N GLU A 921 -82.99 -15.48 -21.81
CA GLU A 921 -81.72 -15.22 -22.54
C GLU A 921 -80.88 -16.47 -22.88
N GLY A 922 -81.53 -17.58 -23.24
CA GLY A 922 -80.85 -18.83 -23.59
C GLY A 922 -80.48 -19.71 -22.39
N VAL A 923 -81.05 -19.47 -21.20
CA VAL A 923 -80.83 -20.27 -19.98
C VAL A 923 -82.17 -20.58 -19.30
N LEU A 924 -82.35 -21.82 -18.84
CA LEU A 924 -83.58 -22.32 -18.19
C LEU A 924 -83.42 -22.43 -16.65
N TYR A 925 -84.34 -21.82 -15.89
CA TYR A 925 -84.31 -21.61 -14.44
C TYR A 925 -85.50 -22.30 -13.69
N GLY A 926 -85.20 -23.28 -12.83
CA GLY A 926 -85.95 -23.65 -11.60
C GLY A 926 -87.44 -24.06 -11.62
N GLY A 927 -87.76 -25.37 -11.53
CA GLY A 927 -89.14 -25.90 -11.31
C GLY A 927 -89.18 -27.36 -10.83
N ALA A 928 -90.24 -27.86 -10.17
CA ALA A 928 -90.11 -29.02 -9.27
C ALA A 928 -91.05 -30.25 -9.44
N GLU A 929 -90.52 -31.44 -9.13
CA GLU A 929 -91.26 -32.71 -9.05
C GLU A 929 -90.92 -33.46 -7.75
N CYS A 930 -91.88 -34.22 -7.18
CA CYS A 930 -91.56 -35.15 -6.11
C CYS A 930 -90.60 -36.20 -6.67
N ASP A 931 -89.42 -36.27 -6.09
CA ASP A 931 -88.18 -36.88 -6.58
C ASP A 931 -88.03 -38.39 -6.29
N GLY A 932 -89.01 -39.00 -5.62
CA GLY A 932 -88.90 -40.38 -5.12
C GLY A 932 -88.28 -40.49 -3.73
N ALA A 933 -87.63 -39.42 -3.26
CA ALA A 933 -87.32 -39.13 -1.86
C ALA A 933 -88.29 -38.08 -1.27
N GLY A 934 -89.50 -38.00 -1.89
CA GLY A 934 -90.68 -37.21 -1.54
C GLY A 934 -90.44 -35.79 -1.05
N THR A 935 -89.33 -35.22 -1.49
CA THR A 935 -89.09 -33.79 -1.50
C THR A 935 -89.56 -33.30 -2.86
N CYS A 936 -90.26 -32.16 -2.86
CA CYS A 936 -90.57 -31.46 -4.10
C CYS A 936 -89.30 -30.74 -4.57
N LEU A 937 -88.50 -31.36 -5.45
CA LEU A 937 -87.18 -30.83 -5.82
C LEU A 937 -87.21 -29.96 -7.07
N PRO A 938 -86.86 -28.66 -6.98
CA PRO A 938 -86.69 -27.81 -8.15
C PRO A 938 -85.41 -28.17 -8.93
N PHE A 939 -85.53 -28.30 -10.25
CA PHE A 939 -84.43 -28.48 -11.19
C PHE A 939 -84.13 -27.18 -11.98
N GLY A 940 -82.86 -26.96 -12.29
CA GLY A 940 -82.44 -26.17 -13.46
C GLY A 940 -81.53 -24.97 -13.22
N LEU A 941 -80.31 -25.07 -13.73
CA LEU A 941 -79.78 -24.11 -14.71
C LEU A 941 -79.25 -24.90 -15.91
N SER A 942 -79.83 -24.70 -17.08
CA SER A 942 -79.37 -25.34 -18.33
C SER A 942 -79.29 -24.33 -19.47
N SER A 943 -78.11 -24.19 -20.07
CA SER A 943 -77.89 -23.37 -21.27
C SER A 943 -78.49 -24.01 -22.51
N CYS A 944 -79.04 -23.20 -23.41
CA CYS A 944 -79.56 -23.64 -24.70
C CYS A 944 -78.48 -23.74 -25.79
N GLN A 945 -77.25 -23.21 -25.57
CA GLN A 945 -76.21 -23.15 -26.60
C GLN A 945 -75.87 -24.54 -27.16
N PRO A 946 -75.69 -24.69 -28.50
CA PRO A 946 -75.56 -23.65 -29.52
C PRO A 946 -76.89 -23.11 -30.10
N TYR A 947 -78.04 -23.34 -29.45
CA TYR A 947 -79.36 -22.83 -29.81
C TYR A 947 -79.86 -21.73 -28.84
N ALA A 948 -80.96 -21.06 -29.18
CA ALA A 948 -81.63 -20.05 -28.32
C ALA A 948 -82.78 -20.64 -27.46
N CYS A 949 -83.36 -19.86 -26.51
CA CYS A 949 -84.65 -20.22 -25.88
C CYS A 949 -85.74 -20.31 -26.97
N ALA A 950 -86.64 -21.30 -26.88
CA ALA A 950 -87.80 -21.45 -27.73
C ALA A 950 -89.02 -20.66 -27.22
N ASP A 951 -89.22 -20.62 -25.91
CA ASP A 951 -90.23 -19.80 -25.23
C ASP A 951 -89.78 -19.44 -23.79
N GLU A 952 -90.66 -18.81 -23.00
CA GLU A 952 -90.39 -18.39 -21.61
C GLU A 952 -90.21 -19.55 -20.61
N HIS A 953 -90.24 -20.82 -21.04
CA HIS A 953 -90.05 -22.01 -20.21
C HIS A 953 -89.24 -23.15 -20.91
N ALA A 954 -88.67 -22.98 -22.12
CA ALA A 954 -87.96 -24.05 -22.86
C ALA A 954 -86.85 -23.58 -23.85
N CYS A 955 -85.89 -24.47 -24.18
CA CYS A 955 -84.85 -24.29 -25.21
C CYS A 955 -85.22 -24.86 -26.59
N ALA A 956 -84.64 -24.31 -27.67
CA ALA A 956 -84.68 -24.91 -29.01
C ALA A 956 -83.66 -26.07 -29.16
N SER A 957 -83.84 -26.93 -30.17
CA SER A 957 -83.05 -28.18 -30.34
C SER A 957 -82.64 -28.52 -31.78
N SER A 958 -82.99 -27.66 -32.75
CA SER A 958 -82.61 -27.78 -34.18
C SER A 958 -82.83 -26.42 -34.84
N CYS A 959 -82.12 -26.12 -35.93
CA CYS A 959 -82.28 -24.87 -36.67
C CYS A 959 -82.81 -25.09 -38.11
N LEU A 960 -83.55 -24.11 -38.59
CA LEU A 960 -83.91 -23.89 -39.99
C LEU A 960 -83.33 -22.56 -40.52
N ASN A 961 -82.97 -21.64 -39.63
CA ASN A 961 -82.31 -20.38 -39.94
C ASN A 961 -81.40 -19.90 -38.79
N ASP A 962 -80.50 -18.96 -39.10
CA ASP A 962 -79.46 -18.50 -38.17
C ASP A 962 -79.98 -17.90 -36.85
N ASN A 963 -81.21 -17.38 -36.79
CA ASN A 963 -81.76 -16.78 -35.56
C ASN A 963 -82.16 -17.82 -34.49
N GLU A 964 -82.23 -19.10 -34.87
CA GLU A 964 -82.50 -20.22 -33.96
C GLU A 964 -81.20 -20.76 -33.33
N CYS A 965 -80.05 -20.27 -33.80
CA CYS A 965 -78.72 -20.50 -33.24
C CYS A 965 -78.33 -19.39 -32.26
N ASP A 966 -77.36 -19.70 -31.40
CA ASP A 966 -76.60 -18.69 -30.67
C ASP A 966 -75.95 -17.67 -31.65
N PRO A 967 -75.87 -16.37 -31.31
CA PRO A 967 -75.32 -15.33 -32.20
C PRO A 967 -73.89 -15.56 -32.73
N ARG A 968 -73.09 -16.48 -32.17
CA ARG A 968 -71.78 -16.87 -32.74
C ARG A 968 -71.87 -17.91 -33.85
N GLY A 969 -73.05 -18.51 -34.04
CA GLY A 969 -73.33 -19.53 -35.04
C GLY A 969 -74.09 -19.08 -36.27
N PHE A 970 -74.23 -20.01 -37.21
CA PHE A 970 -75.13 -19.98 -38.35
C PHE A 970 -75.75 -21.37 -38.53
N CYS A 971 -76.92 -21.44 -39.19
CA CYS A 971 -77.59 -22.72 -39.39
C CYS A 971 -77.09 -23.41 -40.66
N GLU A 972 -76.46 -24.57 -40.53
CA GLU A 972 -76.14 -25.39 -41.70
C GLU A 972 -77.41 -26.13 -42.16
N THR A 973 -78.17 -25.49 -43.04
CA THR A 973 -79.49 -25.95 -43.51
C THR A 973 -79.51 -27.34 -44.17
N SER A 974 -78.36 -27.95 -44.45
CA SER A 974 -78.25 -29.33 -44.96
C SER A 974 -78.17 -30.40 -43.86
N SER A 975 -77.75 -30.05 -42.63
CA SER A 975 -77.77 -30.92 -41.45
C SER A 975 -78.87 -30.55 -40.45
N GLY A 976 -79.28 -29.28 -40.41
CA GLY A 976 -80.20 -28.73 -39.40
C GLY A 976 -79.53 -28.38 -38.08
N GLU A 977 -78.19 -28.33 -38.06
CA GLU A 977 -77.35 -28.06 -36.90
C GLU A 977 -76.73 -26.66 -36.98
N CYS A 978 -76.59 -26.01 -35.83
CA CYS A 978 -75.86 -24.74 -35.71
C CYS A 978 -74.35 -24.97 -35.71
N ARG A 979 -73.63 -24.30 -36.62
CA ARG A 979 -72.15 -24.30 -36.69
C ARG A 979 -71.61 -22.90 -36.41
N GLU A 980 -70.40 -22.80 -35.87
CA GLU A 980 -69.71 -21.52 -35.66
C GLU A 980 -69.33 -20.84 -36.99
N ARG A 981 -69.36 -19.50 -37.01
CA ARG A 981 -68.87 -18.71 -38.15
C ARG A 981 -67.34 -18.59 -38.13
N LYS A 982 -66.72 -18.62 -39.30
CA LYS A 982 -65.26 -18.52 -39.52
C LYS A 982 -64.76 -17.08 -39.43
N PRO A 983 -63.55 -16.80 -38.93
CA PRO A 983 -62.94 -15.48 -38.94
C PRO A 983 -62.61 -14.96 -40.35
N ASP A 984 -62.30 -13.67 -40.45
CA ASP A 984 -61.78 -13.08 -41.69
C ASP A 984 -60.39 -13.65 -42.00
N GLY A 985 -60.11 -13.90 -43.29
CA GLY A 985 -58.92 -14.63 -43.75
C GLY A 985 -59.09 -16.14 -43.91
N ASP A 986 -60.27 -16.71 -43.60
CA ASP A 986 -60.58 -18.13 -43.86
C ASP A 986 -61.27 -18.38 -45.22
N ILE A 987 -61.12 -19.60 -45.76
CA ILE A 987 -61.76 -19.99 -47.03
C ILE A 987 -63.27 -20.15 -46.84
N CYS A 988 -64.07 -19.49 -47.69
CA CYS A 988 -65.53 -19.50 -47.66
C CYS A 988 -66.16 -19.83 -49.01
N SER A 989 -67.32 -20.47 -48.96
CA SER A 989 -68.19 -20.66 -50.14
C SER A 989 -69.41 -19.72 -50.16
N SER A 990 -69.73 -19.06 -49.04
CA SER A 990 -70.75 -18.02 -48.96
C SER A 990 -70.53 -17.05 -47.80
N GLU A 991 -71.09 -15.85 -47.90
CA GLU A 991 -71.01 -14.79 -46.88
C GLU A 991 -71.44 -15.23 -45.48
N ARG A 992 -72.37 -16.19 -45.38
CA ARG A 992 -72.93 -16.67 -44.10
C ARG A 992 -71.91 -17.46 -43.27
N GLU A 993 -70.90 -18.04 -43.90
CA GLU A 993 -69.83 -18.76 -43.21
C GLU A 993 -68.87 -17.81 -42.48
N CYS A 994 -68.90 -16.50 -42.75
CA CYS A 994 -67.95 -15.52 -42.25
C CYS A 994 -68.49 -14.74 -41.05
N LEU A 995 -67.66 -14.48 -40.04
CA LEU A 995 -67.95 -13.65 -38.86
C LEU A 995 -68.25 -12.20 -39.26
N SER A 996 -67.55 -11.67 -40.26
CA SER A 996 -67.85 -10.38 -40.91
C SER A 996 -69.14 -10.37 -41.72
N GLY A 997 -69.55 -11.54 -42.24
CA GLY A 997 -70.65 -11.66 -43.18
C GLY A 997 -70.33 -11.14 -44.60
N VAL A 998 -69.07 -11.15 -45.04
CA VAL A 998 -68.66 -10.93 -46.45
C VAL A 998 -67.68 -12.03 -46.88
N CYS A 999 -67.93 -12.61 -48.05
CA CYS A 999 -67.12 -13.66 -48.66
C CYS A 999 -66.79 -13.20 -50.09
N SER A 1000 -65.54 -12.82 -50.36
CA SER A 1000 -65.10 -12.29 -51.65
C SER A 1000 -63.76 -12.90 -52.05
N GLY A 1001 -63.56 -13.15 -53.33
CA GLY A 1001 -62.41 -13.93 -53.84
C GLY A 1001 -62.33 -15.39 -53.36
N GLY A 1002 -63.35 -15.90 -52.62
CA GLY A 1002 -63.32 -17.21 -51.96
C GLY A 1002 -62.82 -17.18 -50.50
N TRP A 1003 -62.64 -15.98 -49.93
CA TRP A 1003 -62.14 -15.75 -48.58
C TRP A 1003 -63.09 -14.84 -47.78
N CYS A 1004 -63.18 -15.05 -46.48
CA CYS A 1004 -63.91 -14.17 -45.57
C CYS A 1004 -63.15 -12.84 -45.44
N CYS A 1005 -63.83 -11.71 -45.65
CA CYS A 1005 -63.20 -10.39 -45.64
C CYS A 1005 -64.00 -9.41 -44.76
N PRO A 1006 -63.34 -8.49 -44.03
CA PRO A 1006 -64.03 -7.55 -43.16
C PRO A 1006 -65.07 -6.71 -43.93
N ARG A 1007 -66.24 -6.49 -43.32
CA ARG A 1007 -67.34 -5.71 -43.96
C ARG A 1007 -66.87 -4.31 -44.35
N GLY A 1008 -66.71 -4.07 -45.64
CA GLY A 1008 -66.40 -2.74 -46.19
C GLY A 1008 -64.92 -2.49 -46.51
N ALA A 1009 -64.07 -3.51 -46.48
CA ALA A 1009 -62.72 -3.49 -47.06
C ALA A 1009 -62.60 -4.54 -48.18
N ASP A 1010 -61.81 -4.23 -49.22
CA ASP A 1010 -61.43 -5.23 -50.22
C ASP A 1010 -60.46 -6.25 -49.62
N CYS A 1011 -60.44 -7.46 -50.18
CA CYS A 1011 -59.63 -8.57 -49.69
C CYS A 1011 -58.17 -8.41 -50.12
N CYS A 1012 -57.41 -7.58 -49.41
CA CYS A 1012 -56.01 -7.28 -49.75
C CYS A 1012 -55.08 -8.43 -49.36
N SER A 1013 -54.24 -8.86 -50.30
CA SER A 1013 -53.39 -10.05 -50.16
C SER A 1013 -51.91 -9.75 -49.85
N VAL A 1014 -51.57 -8.49 -49.58
CA VAL A 1014 -50.29 -7.95 -49.05
C VAL A 1014 -50.57 -6.64 -48.30
N ALA A 1015 -49.64 -6.16 -47.45
CA ALA A 1015 -49.98 -5.32 -46.29
C ALA A 1015 -50.12 -3.80 -46.53
N GLU A 1016 -49.89 -3.28 -47.75
CA GLU A 1016 -49.91 -1.83 -48.02
C GLU A 1016 -51.31 -1.22 -48.25
N ASP A 1017 -52.38 -2.03 -48.32
CA ASP A 1017 -53.71 -1.63 -48.83
C ASP A 1017 -54.87 -1.80 -47.83
N CYS A 1018 -54.67 -1.53 -46.52
CA CYS A 1018 -55.78 -1.41 -45.56
C CYS A 1018 -55.74 -0.08 -44.77
N PRO A 1019 -56.89 0.56 -44.48
CA PRO A 1019 -56.90 2.01 -44.22
C PRO A 1019 -56.41 2.43 -42.82
N ALA A 1020 -55.72 3.58 -42.78
CA ALA A 1020 -54.94 4.16 -41.66
C ALA A 1020 -55.71 4.56 -40.37
N GLN A 1021 -56.81 3.89 -40.02
CA GLN A 1021 -57.61 4.12 -38.81
C GLN A 1021 -57.47 3.02 -37.74
N TYR A 1022 -56.65 2.00 -38.00
CA TYR A 1022 -56.22 0.97 -37.03
C TYR A 1022 -54.73 1.07 -36.67
N GLN A 1023 -54.11 2.21 -36.99
CA GLN A 1023 -52.68 2.48 -36.83
C GLN A 1023 -52.51 3.86 -36.16
N ALA A 1024 -52.62 3.97 -34.83
CA ALA A 1024 -52.40 5.26 -34.16
C ALA A 1024 -52.01 5.16 -32.68
N ASP A 1025 -51.01 5.99 -32.35
CA ASP A 1025 -50.08 6.15 -31.20
C ASP A 1025 -50.59 7.01 -30.01
N PRO A 1026 -49.80 7.30 -28.93
CA PRO A 1026 -48.48 6.80 -28.47
C PRO A 1026 -48.57 6.22 -27.03
N VAL A 1027 -47.47 5.95 -26.29
CA VAL A 1027 -46.87 6.86 -25.26
C VAL A 1027 -45.53 6.30 -24.76
N CYS A 1028 -44.92 7.07 -23.87
CA CYS A 1028 -43.78 6.90 -23.00
C CYS A 1028 -43.26 5.48 -22.68
N HIS A 1029 -42.47 4.94 -23.61
CA HIS A 1029 -41.19 4.29 -23.28
C HIS A 1029 -40.07 5.34 -23.05
N ASP A 1030 -40.42 6.46 -22.42
CA ASP A 1030 -39.48 7.51 -22.00
C ASP A 1030 -39.95 8.06 -20.65
N PRO A 1031 -39.11 7.99 -19.58
CA PRO A 1031 -39.31 8.71 -18.32
C PRO A 1031 -39.52 10.23 -18.45
N GLY A 1032 -39.28 10.80 -19.64
CA GLY A 1032 -39.55 12.16 -20.12
C GLY A 1032 -41.01 12.64 -20.13
N ARG A 1033 -41.84 12.16 -19.19
CA ARG A 1033 -43.16 12.70 -18.80
C ARG A 1033 -44.32 12.49 -19.78
N CYS A 1034 -45.06 11.41 -19.52
CA CYS A 1034 -46.38 11.66 -18.96
C CYS A 1034 -46.69 10.68 -17.84
N GLN A 1035 -47.63 11.11 -17.00
CA GLN A 1035 -48.34 10.25 -16.07
C GLN A 1035 -49.38 9.42 -16.88
N GLY A 1036 -48.92 8.52 -17.79
CA GLY A 1036 -49.66 7.30 -18.22
C GLY A 1036 -50.05 7.00 -19.72
N SER A 1037 -49.96 5.70 -20.12
CA SER A 1037 -50.81 4.86 -21.06
C SER A 1037 -50.34 4.47 -22.51
N ARG A 1038 -49.41 3.51 -22.70
CA ARG A 1038 -48.53 3.34 -23.91
C ARG A 1038 -49.04 2.64 -25.19
N ARG A 1039 -48.70 3.14 -26.37
CA ARG A 1039 -48.75 2.53 -27.73
C ARG A 1039 -47.40 2.66 -28.40
N ASP A 1040 -47.03 1.77 -29.32
CA ASP A 1040 -45.90 2.06 -30.23
C ASP A 1040 -46.04 1.49 -31.66
N ALA A 1041 -45.38 2.14 -32.62
CA ALA A 1041 -45.54 1.95 -34.06
C ALA A 1041 -44.52 0.95 -34.67
N ARG A 1042 -44.97 -0.27 -34.96
CA ARG A 1042 -44.19 -1.33 -35.63
C ARG A 1042 -44.17 -1.19 -37.16
N CYS A 1043 -42.98 -1.19 -37.78
CA CYS A 1043 -42.86 -1.42 -39.23
C CYS A 1043 -43.09 -2.91 -39.54
N ASN A 1044 -44.05 -3.22 -40.41
CA ASN A 1044 -44.41 -4.59 -40.76
C ASN A 1044 -43.55 -5.13 -41.93
N ALA A 1045 -43.73 -6.42 -42.26
CA ALA A 1045 -42.88 -7.15 -43.18
C ALA A 1045 -42.84 -6.64 -44.64
N ASP A 1046 -43.78 -5.76 -45.04
CA ASP A 1046 -43.80 -5.12 -46.36
C ASP A 1046 -43.25 -3.67 -46.33
N HIS A 1047 -42.58 -3.25 -45.24
CA HIS A 1047 -41.96 -1.93 -45.03
C HIS A 1047 -42.93 -0.73 -44.82
N GLN A 1048 -44.04 -0.91 -44.07
CA GLN A 1048 -44.95 0.19 -43.61
C GLN A 1048 -45.32 0.08 -42.10
N CYS A 1049 -45.68 1.17 -41.39
CA CYS A 1049 -45.70 1.26 -39.89
C CYS A 1049 -47.08 1.40 -39.18
N GLU A 1050 -47.31 0.82 -37.95
CA GLU A 1050 -48.59 0.89 -37.16
C GLU A 1050 -48.62 0.61 -35.61
N SER A 1051 -49.65 1.04 -34.82
CA SER A 1051 -49.59 1.33 -33.33
C SER A 1051 -50.83 1.12 -32.34
N VAL A 1052 -50.68 0.67 -31.03
CA VAL A 1052 -51.77 0.29 -29.98
C VAL A 1052 -51.51 0.26 -28.38
N TRP A 1053 -52.50 0.52 -27.43
CA TRP A 1053 -52.50 0.98 -25.94
C TRP A 1053 -52.13 0.08 -24.67
N LEU A 1054 -51.66 0.72 -23.53
CA LEU A 1054 -52.07 0.72 -22.05
C LEU A 1054 -50.94 0.88 -20.94
N ASP A 1055 -51.26 0.89 -19.60
CA ASP A 1055 -50.49 1.55 -18.46
C ASP A 1055 -50.17 0.75 -17.15
N ASP A 1056 -49.21 1.26 -16.34
CA ASP A 1056 -48.88 1.10 -14.87
C ASP A 1056 -48.27 -0.22 -14.26
N ASP A 1057 -47.60 -0.07 -13.09
CA ASP A 1057 -46.55 -0.90 -12.42
C ASP A 1057 -46.94 -2.28 -11.81
N SER A 1058 -46.00 -3.26 -11.79
CA SER A 1058 -45.60 -4.11 -10.62
C SER A 1058 -44.72 -5.35 -10.91
N ALA A 1059 -43.46 -5.33 -10.42
CA ALA A 1059 -42.66 -6.38 -9.74
C ALA A 1059 -42.52 -7.88 -10.20
N CYS A 1060 -41.26 -8.35 -10.05
CA CYS A 1060 -40.74 -9.71 -9.75
C CYS A 1060 -40.40 -10.74 -10.86
N ASP A 1061 -39.10 -11.10 -10.84
CA ASP A 1061 -38.41 -12.37 -11.14
C ASP A 1061 -38.49 -13.07 -12.50
N GLY A 1062 -37.30 -13.28 -13.11
CA GLY A 1062 -37.03 -14.43 -14.00
C GLY A 1062 -36.12 -14.15 -15.20
N PHE A 1063 -34.80 -14.34 -15.04
CA PHE A 1063 -33.87 -14.45 -16.18
C PHE A 1063 -34.24 -15.64 -17.10
N ILE A 1064 -34.17 -15.44 -18.42
CA ILE A 1064 -34.21 -16.53 -19.41
C ILE A 1064 -33.07 -16.33 -20.41
N ARG A 1065 -32.06 -17.23 -20.36
CA ARG A 1065 -30.97 -17.32 -21.36
C ARG A 1065 -31.34 -18.34 -22.47
N PHE A 1066 -30.81 -18.16 -23.68
CA PHE A 1066 -30.87 -19.17 -24.76
C PHE A 1066 -29.53 -19.24 -25.53
N PRO A 1067 -28.88 -20.42 -25.61
CA PRO A 1067 -27.59 -20.53 -26.28
C PRO A 1067 -27.71 -20.70 -27.79
N CYS A 1068 -26.88 -19.96 -28.55
CA CYS A 1068 -26.74 -20.13 -30.00
C CYS A 1068 -25.46 -20.90 -30.38
N PRO A 1069 -25.48 -21.68 -31.49
CA PRO A 1069 -24.37 -22.53 -31.90
C PRO A 1069 -23.19 -21.71 -32.45
N GLY A 1070 -22.31 -21.29 -31.53
CA GLY A 1070 -21.17 -20.42 -31.81
C GLY A 1070 -20.33 -20.10 -30.57
N GLY A 1071 -20.89 -20.24 -29.37
CA GLY A 1071 -20.13 -20.18 -28.11
C GLY A 1071 -20.14 -18.83 -27.40
N GLY A 1072 -21.18 -18.01 -27.59
CA GLY A 1072 -21.45 -16.83 -26.77
C GLY A 1072 -22.95 -16.68 -26.49
N GLU A 1073 -23.31 -16.26 -25.29
CA GLU A 1073 -24.64 -15.74 -24.94
C GLU A 1073 -24.55 -14.20 -24.80
N GLN A 1074 -25.71 -13.52 -24.77
CA GLN A 1074 -25.82 -12.07 -24.57
C GLN A 1074 -27.09 -11.77 -23.75
N SER A 1075 -27.02 -10.74 -22.90
CA SER A 1075 -28.14 -10.22 -22.11
C SER A 1075 -28.26 -8.70 -22.23
N CYS A 1076 -29.47 -8.16 -22.09
CA CYS A 1076 -29.73 -6.73 -21.99
C CYS A 1076 -30.52 -6.43 -20.71
N ASP A 1077 -30.29 -5.26 -20.12
CA ASP A 1077 -30.70 -4.85 -18.78
C ASP A 1077 -32.03 -4.05 -18.72
N GLY A 1078 -32.50 -3.54 -19.86
CA GLY A 1078 -33.89 -3.10 -20.04
C GLY A 1078 -34.17 -1.60 -20.02
N GLU A 1079 -33.15 -0.74 -20.04
CA GLU A 1079 -33.30 0.72 -20.10
C GLU A 1079 -33.38 1.30 -21.53
N ALA A 1080 -34.03 2.48 -21.66
CA ALA A 1080 -34.65 2.89 -22.93
C ALA A 1080 -33.80 3.73 -23.92
N GLU A 1081 -32.74 4.42 -23.49
CA GLU A 1081 -31.76 5.07 -24.38
C GLU A 1081 -30.33 4.91 -23.85
N GLN A 1082 -29.57 3.98 -24.44
CA GLN A 1082 -28.11 3.90 -24.28
C GLN A 1082 -27.43 4.41 -25.56
N THR A 1083 -26.55 5.41 -25.43
CA THR A 1083 -25.84 6.04 -26.54
C THR A 1083 -24.44 5.45 -26.73
N ASP A 1084 -24.06 5.24 -28.00
CA ASP A 1084 -22.75 4.80 -28.51
C ASP A 1084 -21.92 3.82 -27.66
N ARG A 1085 -21.79 2.58 -28.16
CA ARG A 1085 -20.46 1.96 -28.32
C ARG A 1085 -20.40 0.84 -29.37
N THR A 1086 -19.33 0.91 -30.13
CA THR A 1086 -18.76 -0.15 -30.97
C THR A 1086 -18.51 -1.43 -30.18
N CYS A 1087 -18.56 -2.58 -30.86
CA CYS A 1087 -18.20 -3.87 -30.26
C CYS A 1087 -16.79 -3.85 -29.65
N LEU A 1088 -16.68 -4.27 -28.40
CA LEU A 1088 -15.40 -4.66 -27.79
C LEU A 1088 -15.11 -6.12 -28.17
N GLU A 1089 -14.00 -6.36 -28.84
CA GLU A 1089 -13.51 -7.73 -29.15
C GLU A 1089 -12.76 -8.35 -27.95
N GLN A 1090 -12.77 -7.69 -26.79
CA GLN A 1090 -12.05 -8.04 -25.57
C GLN A 1090 -12.89 -7.70 -24.33
N CYS A 1091 -12.97 -8.61 -23.36
CA CYS A 1091 -13.56 -8.33 -22.04
C CYS A 1091 -12.71 -7.33 -21.22
N LEU A 1092 -13.34 -6.56 -20.33
CA LEU A 1092 -12.71 -5.51 -19.51
C LEU A 1092 -12.78 -5.79 -18.01
N GLY A 1093 -13.62 -6.72 -17.56
CA GLY A 1093 -13.61 -7.26 -16.20
C GLY A 1093 -14.39 -8.57 -16.09
N ASP A 1094 -14.25 -9.30 -14.97
CA ASP A 1094 -14.86 -10.61 -14.75
C ASP A 1094 -16.39 -10.63 -14.96
N GLY A 1095 -17.07 -9.48 -14.75
CA GLY A 1095 -18.50 -9.32 -15.02
C GLY A 1095 -18.92 -9.41 -16.50
N ASP A 1096 -17.98 -9.30 -17.44
CA ASP A 1096 -18.22 -9.49 -18.88
C ASP A 1096 -18.22 -10.99 -19.27
N CYS A 1097 -18.01 -11.89 -18.31
CA CYS A 1097 -17.76 -13.31 -18.53
C CYS A 1097 -18.76 -14.19 -17.77
N ASP A 1098 -19.83 -14.61 -18.45
CA ASP A 1098 -21.07 -15.22 -17.91
C ASP A 1098 -20.98 -16.41 -16.91
N ASP A 1099 -19.79 -17.00 -16.72
CA ASP A 1099 -19.43 -18.01 -15.68
C ASP A 1099 -17.87 -18.16 -15.55
N GLY A 1100 -17.11 -17.06 -15.67
CA GLY A 1100 -15.64 -17.11 -15.68
C GLY A 1100 -14.94 -15.79 -15.38
N SER A 1101 -13.61 -15.81 -15.26
CA SER A 1101 -12.81 -14.59 -15.11
C SER A 1101 -12.35 -14.03 -16.45
N CYS A 1102 -12.33 -12.71 -16.56
CA CYS A 1102 -11.81 -11.99 -17.71
C CYS A 1102 -10.29 -11.85 -17.56
N VAL A 1103 -9.54 -12.58 -18.40
CA VAL A 1103 -8.07 -12.54 -18.38
C VAL A 1103 -7.58 -12.11 -19.75
N GLN A 1104 -7.03 -10.90 -19.83
CA GLN A 1104 -6.46 -10.31 -21.06
C GLN A 1104 -7.45 -10.32 -22.24
N GLY A 1105 -8.69 -9.86 -22.00
CA GLY A 1105 -9.69 -9.73 -23.06
C GLY A 1105 -10.43 -11.02 -23.43
N LEU A 1106 -10.10 -12.16 -22.82
CA LEU A 1106 -10.79 -13.43 -23.05
C LEU A 1106 -11.39 -14.00 -21.77
N CYS A 1107 -12.64 -14.48 -21.87
CA CYS A 1107 -13.35 -15.10 -20.76
C CYS A 1107 -12.94 -16.56 -20.56
N LEU A 1108 -12.50 -16.92 -19.35
CA LEU A 1108 -12.05 -18.27 -18.98
C LEU A 1108 -12.89 -18.83 -17.80
N PRO A 1109 -13.50 -20.03 -17.93
CA PRO A 1109 -14.48 -20.52 -16.96
C PRO A 1109 -13.90 -20.85 -15.58
N GLY A 1110 -14.61 -20.45 -14.52
CA GLY A 1110 -14.28 -20.72 -13.12
C GLY A 1110 -14.70 -22.12 -12.65
N VAL A 1111 -14.04 -22.67 -11.63
CA VAL A 1111 -14.22 -24.07 -11.19
C VAL A 1111 -14.74 -24.15 -9.75
N GLU A 1112 -15.96 -24.65 -9.56
CA GLU A 1112 -16.53 -24.97 -8.23
C GLU A 1112 -16.28 -26.43 -7.78
N THR A 1113 -16.50 -26.69 -6.49
CA THR A 1113 -15.70 -27.64 -5.70
C THR A 1113 -16.39 -28.96 -5.32
N GLY A 1114 -15.59 -29.96 -4.91
CA GLY A 1114 -15.95 -30.76 -3.73
C GLY A 1114 -16.14 -32.29 -3.85
N SER A 1115 -15.09 -33.02 -3.44
CA SER A 1115 -15.13 -34.34 -2.74
C SER A 1115 -15.50 -35.64 -3.50
N GLY A 1116 -14.77 -36.75 -3.18
CA GLY A 1116 -15.31 -38.12 -3.30
C GLY A 1116 -14.47 -39.21 -4.00
N CYS A 1117 -13.54 -39.82 -3.28
CA CYS A 1117 -12.87 -41.12 -3.51
C CYS A 1117 -13.33 -42.08 -4.66
N GLY A 1118 -12.33 -42.61 -5.42
CA GLY A 1118 -12.14 -44.09 -5.45
C GLY A 1118 -12.07 -44.85 -6.79
N CYS A 1119 -10.84 -45.33 -7.12
CA CYS A 1119 -10.50 -46.60 -7.80
C CYS A 1119 -11.20 -47.02 -9.14
N GLY A 1120 -10.43 -47.11 -10.23
CA GLY A 1120 -10.81 -47.87 -11.44
C GLY A 1120 -9.67 -47.99 -12.48
N SER A 1121 -9.11 -49.19 -12.65
CA SER A 1121 -7.87 -49.45 -13.40
C SER A 1121 -8.03 -49.90 -14.87
N VAL A 1122 -6.87 -49.97 -15.58
CA VAL A 1122 -6.55 -50.62 -16.89
C VAL A 1122 -6.63 -49.65 -18.08
N GLY A 1123 -5.61 -49.38 -18.90
CA GLY A 1123 -4.33 -50.06 -19.26
C GLY A 1123 -4.24 -50.11 -20.80
N GLY A 1124 -3.09 -50.01 -21.50
CA GLY A 1124 -1.70 -49.75 -21.14
C GLY A 1124 -0.76 -49.82 -22.37
N SER A 1125 0.56 -49.84 -22.12
CA SER A 1125 1.72 -50.19 -22.99
C SER A 1125 2.37 -49.09 -23.86
N GLY A 1126 3.71 -48.96 -23.93
CA GLY A 1126 4.76 -49.59 -23.09
C GLY A 1126 6.20 -49.44 -23.61
N LEU A 1127 7.18 -49.81 -22.75
CA LEU A 1127 8.62 -50.07 -23.02
C LEU A 1127 9.54 -48.83 -23.25
N GLY A 1128 10.71 -48.68 -22.60
CA GLY A 1128 11.26 -49.39 -21.43
C GLY A 1128 12.72 -49.03 -21.07
N SER A 1129 13.09 -49.27 -19.79
CA SER A 1129 14.39 -49.80 -19.28
C SER A 1129 15.71 -49.00 -19.52
N LEU A 1130 16.70 -48.89 -18.61
CA LEU A 1130 17.19 -49.76 -17.52
C LEU A 1130 17.83 -48.98 -16.32
N PHE A 1131 17.66 -49.49 -15.08
CA PHE A 1131 18.64 -49.75 -13.97
C PHE A 1131 19.82 -48.75 -13.68
N LEU A 1132 20.33 -48.55 -12.46
CA LEU A 1132 20.35 -49.25 -11.14
C LEU A 1132 20.67 -48.19 -10.03
N GLY A 1133 20.43 -48.31 -8.71
CA GLY A 1133 19.89 -49.32 -7.78
C GLY A 1133 19.95 -48.79 -6.33
N ALA A 1134 19.58 -49.57 -5.30
CA ALA A 1134 19.31 -49.03 -3.95
C ALA A 1134 19.40 -50.03 -2.76
N VAL A 1135 19.05 -49.53 -1.55
CA VAL A 1135 18.37 -50.21 -0.40
C VAL A 1135 19.20 -50.78 0.79
N LEU A 1136 18.61 -50.64 2.00
CA LEU A 1136 18.65 -51.43 3.27
C LEU A 1136 19.46 -50.88 4.48
N LEU A 1137 19.02 -51.00 5.76
CA LEU A 1137 17.69 -51.18 6.42
C LEU A 1137 17.83 -51.16 7.98
N LEU A 1138 16.69 -51.13 8.70
CA LEU A 1138 16.36 -51.62 10.09
C LEU A 1138 15.83 -50.50 11.03
N CYS A 1139 14.58 -50.49 11.51
CA CYS A 1139 13.86 -51.40 12.44
C CYS A 1139 14.25 -51.20 13.94
N LEU A 1140 13.36 -51.16 14.96
CA LEU A 1140 11.96 -51.62 15.13
C LEU A 1140 11.26 -51.04 16.40
N CYS A 1141 9.92 -51.17 16.47
CA CYS A 1141 9.07 -51.39 17.68
C CYS A 1141 8.53 -50.26 18.62
N ARG A 1142 7.24 -49.94 18.37
CA ARG A 1142 6.06 -50.03 19.30
C ARG A 1142 5.97 -49.26 20.65
N ARG A 1143 4.98 -48.35 20.70
CA ARG A 1143 3.81 -48.25 21.66
C ARG A 1143 4.02 -48.80 23.09
N TYR A 1144 3.71 -48.09 24.19
CA TYR A 1144 2.51 -47.27 24.45
C TYR A 1144 2.55 -46.53 25.83
N ARG A 1145 1.82 -45.40 25.93
CA ARG A 1145 1.23 -44.76 27.14
C ARG A 1145 2.10 -44.13 28.25
N SER A 1146 2.10 -42.80 28.21
CA SER A 1146 1.42 -41.87 29.14
C SER A 1146 2.16 -41.25 30.34
N SER A 1147 1.89 -39.93 30.48
CA SER A 1147 1.95 -39.08 31.66
C SER A 1147 3.25 -38.29 31.88
N GLY A 1148 3.19 -36.97 31.70
CA GLY A 1148 4.03 -36.04 32.45
C GLY A 1148 4.65 -34.86 31.70
N MET A 1149 4.00 -33.70 31.82
CA MET A 1149 4.59 -32.35 31.85
C MET A 1149 5.01 -31.67 30.52
N LYS A 1150 4.38 -30.50 30.34
CA LYS A 1150 4.66 -29.36 29.45
C LYS A 1150 6.00 -28.66 29.79
N PRO A 1151 6.48 -27.69 28.98
CA PRO A 1151 5.94 -27.16 27.72
C PRO A 1151 6.49 -27.86 26.47
#